data_AF-A0A7M3MHR1-F1
#
_entry.id   AF-A0A7M3MHR1-F1
#
_cell.length_a   1.000
_cell.length_b   1.000
_cell.length_c   1.000
_cell.angle_alpha   90.00
_cell.angle_beta   90.00
_cell.angle_gamma   90.00
#
_symmetry.space_group_name_H-M   'P 1'
#
loop_
_entity.id
_entity.type
_entity.pdbx_description
1 polymer ?
#
loop_
_entity_poly.entity_id
_entity_poly.type
_entity_poly.pdbx_seq_one_letter_code
_entity_poly.pdbx_strand_id
1 'polypeptide(L)'
;MHAHVRTEFPRPVRCIPHTWIPMPDGVRLSARIWLPEDAGDDPVPAILEYIPYRKNDATAVRDSTMHPWFAGHGYAAVRVDIRGSGDSEGVLEDEYLERELLDGEEIIRWLAAQPWCTGKVGMIGISWGGFNGLMLAGRNVPGLEAVITACSTDDRYADDVHSMGGCMLLDNVSWASTMFGFNSLPPDPDVVGDSWRDMWKGRLEGSGLWLDKWMRHQHRDDYWKHGSVCEDIGKLSCPVMAVSGWADGYSNTVFRLLETLPGPRLGLVGPWSHTYPHLGRPGPAIGFLQEALRFWDKWLKGIETGIMNEPMLRAWMQDPAEPSPAYDLRSGHWVGENSWPSPRIGKHTWVLDQARLVPENRAGNIDPGTFTVQSPLSVGMFGGKWCSYSATPDLPFDQRFEDGGALVFDSDPLCEDMQILGAPVAELTLSADRPVAMVAVRLSAISENGGVTRITYGLLNLTHRNSHEHPEPLEPGTPYTVRIAMNEAGQTFRAGQRLRLAVSSSYWPLAWPAPEDARLTLHAASSSLTLPVRPPEPNMDAAIVFQPAESALPAAQETVRPPRMRWNVNHDFGSLENVVEVIEDNGVVRFEDTGLCMGYGQSEWYRFTANDYGTVTAETATDWLLERDSWRVRTQTHTLVTVTSEEFRIRAELDAWEDKTRVFSRSWDTRVRRDCL
;
A
#
# COMPACT_ATOMS: atom_id res chain seq x y z
N MET A 1 15.78 13.34 -8.29
CA MET A 1 16.04 14.72 -7.80
C MET A 1 15.51 14.81 -6.38
N HIS A 2 16.31 15.27 -5.42
CA HIS A 2 15.82 15.48 -4.05
C HIS A 2 14.97 16.76 -3.99
N ALA A 3 13.98 16.81 -3.09
CA ALA A 3 13.18 18.00 -2.88
C ALA A 3 14.05 19.19 -2.48
N HIS A 4 13.69 20.39 -2.93
CA HIS A 4 14.34 21.62 -2.51
C HIS A 4 14.08 21.86 -1.02
N VAL A 5 15.14 21.93 -0.23
CA VAL A 5 15.05 22.15 1.22
C VAL A 5 14.87 23.65 1.48
N ARG A 6 13.75 24.02 2.10
CA ARG A 6 13.52 25.36 2.64
C ARG A 6 14.01 25.47 4.08
N THR A 7 14.78 26.52 4.34
CA THR A 7 15.28 26.87 5.68
C THR A 7 14.66 28.16 6.22
N GLU A 8 13.96 28.93 5.38
CA GLU A 8 13.27 30.16 5.74
C GLU A 8 11.78 30.03 5.44
N PHE A 9 10.95 30.38 6.42
CA PHE A 9 9.49 30.27 6.36
C PHE A 9 8.80 31.60 6.68
N PRO A 10 7.58 31.86 6.16
CA PRO A 10 6.81 33.05 6.46
C PRO A 10 6.57 33.30 7.95
N ARG A 11 6.37 32.22 8.73
CA ARG A 11 6.26 32.28 10.19
C ARG A 11 7.38 31.45 10.83
N PRO A 12 8.14 32.00 11.79
CA PRO A 12 9.06 31.22 12.60
C PRO A 12 8.35 30.07 13.31
N VAL A 13 9.00 28.91 13.39
CA VAL A 13 8.43 27.67 13.93
C VAL A 13 9.21 27.25 15.16
N ARG A 14 8.49 26.97 16.25
CA ARG A 14 9.03 26.24 17.40
C ARG A 14 8.55 24.79 17.39
N CYS A 15 9.45 23.88 17.73
CA CYS A 15 9.12 22.47 17.95
C CYS A 15 8.89 22.23 19.45
N ILE A 16 7.80 21.55 19.80
CA ILE A 16 7.52 21.00 21.12
C ILE A 16 7.71 19.49 20.98
N PRO A 17 8.87 18.93 21.39
CA PRO A 17 9.25 17.54 21.10
C PRO A 17 8.28 16.51 21.67
N HIS A 18 7.65 16.86 22.79
CA HIS A 18 6.76 15.98 23.54
C HIS A 18 5.63 16.77 24.21
N THR A 19 4.41 16.24 24.11
CA THR A 19 3.19 16.72 24.78
C THR A 19 2.30 15.53 25.08
N TRP A 20 1.78 15.46 26.31
CA TRP A 20 0.81 14.43 26.69
C TRP A 20 -0.61 14.86 26.34
N ILE A 21 -1.33 14.03 25.59
CA ILE A 21 -2.76 14.16 25.34
C ILE A 21 -3.49 13.16 26.25
N PRO A 22 -4.22 13.63 27.29
CA PRO A 22 -4.95 12.74 28.17
C PRO A 22 -6.22 12.23 27.50
N MET A 23 -6.41 10.91 27.48
CA MET A 23 -7.63 10.25 27.04
C MET A 23 -8.63 10.11 28.19
N PRO A 24 -9.95 10.03 27.92
CA PRO A 24 -10.99 9.89 28.95
C PRO A 24 -10.82 8.67 29.87
N ASP A 25 -10.16 7.62 29.40
CA ASP A 25 -9.88 6.40 30.15
C ASP A 25 -8.60 6.47 31.00
N GLY A 26 -7.94 7.63 31.03
CA GLY A 26 -6.73 7.89 31.82
C GLY A 26 -5.41 7.57 31.11
N VAL A 27 -5.45 6.93 29.94
CA VAL A 27 -4.27 6.71 29.11
C VAL A 27 -3.78 8.02 28.52
N ARG A 28 -2.46 8.17 28.40
CA ARG A 28 -1.83 9.36 27.80
C ARG A 28 -1.18 9.00 26.48
N LEU A 29 -1.51 9.76 25.45
CA LEU A 29 -0.89 9.65 24.14
C LEU A 29 0.22 10.70 23.99
N SER A 30 1.32 10.30 23.38
CA SER A 30 2.48 11.13 23.14
C SER A 30 2.37 11.83 21.80
N ALA A 31 2.51 13.16 21.81
CA ALA A 31 2.47 14.01 20.64
C ALA A 31 3.75 14.84 20.49
N ARG A 32 4.11 15.13 19.25
CA ARG A 32 5.08 16.17 18.89
C ARG A 32 4.35 17.25 18.09
N ILE A 33 4.61 18.51 18.42
CA ILE A 33 3.90 19.65 17.85
C ILE A 33 4.90 20.63 17.24
N TRP A 34 4.73 20.96 15.98
CA TRP A 34 5.40 22.09 15.33
C TRP A 34 4.41 23.24 15.22
N LEU A 35 4.74 24.36 15.84
CA LEU A 35 3.81 25.47 16.05
C LEU A 35 4.45 26.80 15.63
N PRO A 36 3.73 27.68 14.90
CA PRO A 36 4.18 29.05 14.70
C PRO A 36 4.42 29.75 16.05
N GLU A 37 5.49 30.51 16.16
CA GLU A 37 5.86 31.17 17.44
C GLU A 37 4.79 32.15 17.94
N ASP A 38 4.09 32.80 17.01
CA ASP A 38 3.01 33.76 17.22
C ASP A 38 1.62 33.11 17.35
N ALA A 39 1.50 31.78 17.31
CA ALA A 39 0.21 31.09 17.37
C ALA A 39 -0.59 31.29 18.66
N GLY A 40 0.05 31.77 19.74
CA GLY A 40 -0.65 32.13 20.97
C GLY A 40 -1.44 33.44 20.87
N ASP A 41 -0.99 34.37 20.03
CA ASP A 41 -1.63 35.67 19.78
C ASP A 41 -2.45 35.67 18.48
N ASP A 42 -2.03 34.87 17.49
CA ASP A 42 -2.69 34.65 16.20
C ASP A 42 -2.92 33.14 15.97
N PRO A 43 -4.00 32.57 16.54
CA PRO A 43 -4.32 31.14 16.45
C PRO A 43 -4.41 30.60 15.02
N VAL A 44 -3.98 29.36 14.82
CA VAL A 44 -3.92 28.69 13.51
C VAL A 44 -4.69 27.38 13.50
N PRO A 45 -5.22 26.92 12.35
CA PRO A 45 -5.77 25.57 12.25
C PRO A 45 -4.69 24.50 12.48
N ALA A 46 -5.10 23.31 12.90
CA ALA A 46 -4.21 22.17 13.11
C ALA A 46 -4.23 21.19 11.93
N ILE A 47 -3.09 20.54 11.66
CA ILE A 47 -2.95 19.40 10.76
C ILE A 47 -2.48 18.21 11.59
N LEU A 48 -3.31 17.18 11.67
CA LEU A 48 -3.07 15.97 12.46
C LEU A 48 -2.58 14.80 11.58
N GLU A 49 -1.55 14.10 12.04
CA GLU A 49 -1.21 12.74 11.63
C GLU A 49 -0.99 11.87 12.88
N TYR A 50 -1.78 10.80 13.06
CA TYR A 50 -1.61 9.86 14.16
C TYR A 50 -1.52 8.41 13.65
N ILE A 51 -0.45 7.71 14.06
CA ILE A 51 0.07 6.54 13.34
C ILE A 51 1.05 5.78 14.28
N PRO A 52 1.20 4.44 14.17
CA PRO A 52 2.00 3.64 15.10
C PRO A 52 3.52 3.67 14.88
N TYR A 53 4.01 4.46 13.92
CA TYR A 53 5.40 4.38 13.42
C TYR A 53 6.39 5.31 14.13
N ARG A 54 6.19 5.59 15.42
CA ARG A 54 7.17 6.19 16.35
C ARG A 54 7.76 7.55 15.93
N LYS A 55 7.25 8.64 16.52
CA LYS A 55 7.60 10.03 16.18
C LYS A 55 9.04 10.47 16.54
N ASN A 56 9.73 9.76 17.42
CA ASN A 56 11.09 10.14 17.89
C ASN A 56 12.21 9.38 17.17
N ASP A 57 11.91 8.29 16.46
CA ASP A 57 12.90 7.48 15.77
C ASP A 57 12.45 7.15 14.33
N ALA A 58 11.83 6.01 14.07
CA ALA A 58 11.48 5.49 12.75
C ALA A 58 10.99 6.55 11.76
N THR A 59 9.83 7.19 11.98
CA THR A 59 9.35 8.23 11.05
C THR A 59 9.90 9.63 11.33
N ALA A 60 10.78 9.83 12.31
CA ALA A 60 11.21 11.17 12.73
C ALA A 60 11.81 12.01 11.60
N VAL A 61 12.64 11.41 10.73
CA VAL A 61 13.23 12.10 9.57
C VAL A 61 12.15 12.50 8.56
N ARG A 62 11.23 11.60 8.24
CA ARG A 62 10.09 11.90 7.36
C ARG A 62 9.22 13.01 7.95
N ASP A 63 8.94 12.94 9.25
CA ASP A 63 8.06 13.89 9.93
C ASP A 63 8.67 15.29 9.92
N SER A 64 9.99 15.40 10.10
CA SER A 64 10.73 16.67 10.04
C SER A 64 10.77 17.31 8.65
N THR A 65 10.56 16.57 7.56
CA THR A 65 10.56 17.16 6.22
C THR A 65 9.22 17.82 5.86
N MET A 66 8.13 17.43 6.54
CA MET A 66 6.77 17.84 6.23
C MET A 66 6.16 18.76 7.29
N HIS A 67 6.17 18.35 8.56
CA HIS A 67 5.43 19.05 9.62
C HIS A 67 5.96 20.48 9.87
N PRO A 68 7.28 20.72 9.96
CA PRO A 68 7.80 22.09 10.08
C PRO A 68 7.46 22.95 8.85
N TRP A 69 7.40 22.34 7.67
CA TRP A 69 7.05 23.06 6.44
C TRP A 69 5.61 23.58 6.52
N PHE A 70 4.65 22.76 6.93
CA PHE A 70 3.27 23.23 7.14
C PHE A 70 3.19 24.26 8.27
N ALA A 71 3.93 24.05 9.36
CA ALA A 71 3.95 24.99 10.47
C ALA A 71 4.44 26.38 10.04
N GLY A 72 5.50 26.42 9.22
CA GLY A 72 6.03 27.66 8.66
C GLY A 72 5.04 28.43 7.77
N HIS A 73 3.99 27.77 7.29
CA HIS A 73 2.92 28.34 6.47
C HIS A 73 1.61 28.58 7.25
N GLY A 74 1.70 28.68 8.59
CA GLY A 74 0.60 29.09 9.45
C GLY A 74 -0.40 27.97 9.76
N TYR A 75 0.12 26.82 10.16
CA TYR A 75 -0.64 25.68 10.70
C TYR A 75 0.04 25.17 11.98
N ALA A 76 -0.70 24.54 12.88
CA ALA A 76 -0.09 23.70 13.90
C ALA A 76 0.01 22.27 13.34
N ALA A 77 1.21 21.77 13.08
CA ALA A 77 1.39 20.40 12.60
C ALA A 77 1.63 19.47 13.78
N VAL A 78 0.81 18.42 13.94
CA VAL A 78 0.78 17.56 15.12
C VAL A 78 0.92 16.10 14.73
N ARG A 79 1.98 15.47 15.22
CA ARG A 79 2.26 14.04 15.04
C ARG A 79 2.04 13.31 16.35
N VAL A 80 1.16 12.31 16.36
CA VAL A 80 0.79 11.54 17.56
C VAL A 80 1.14 10.06 17.39
N ASP A 81 1.84 9.48 18.36
CA ASP A 81 1.99 8.03 18.45
C ASP A 81 0.66 7.45 18.95
N ILE A 82 0.07 6.50 18.23
CA ILE A 82 -1.20 5.91 18.68
C ILE A 82 -0.99 5.08 19.96
N ARG A 83 -2.08 4.77 20.65
CA ARG A 83 -2.08 3.93 21.86
C ARG A 83 -1.22 2.67 21.66
N GLY A 84 -0.33 2.41 22.61
CA GLY A 84 0.55 1.25 22.60
C GLY A 84 1.73 1.30 21.63
N SER A 85 1.94 2.42 20.93
CA SER A 85 3.08 2.63 20.03
C SER A 85 3.97 3.79 20.50
N GLY A 86 5.23 3.80 20.04
CA GLY A 86 6.20 4.85 20.38
C GLY A 86 6.24 5.12 21.88
N ASP A 87 6.03 6.38 22.28
CA ASP A 87 6.02 6.79 23.69
C ASP A 87 4.62 6.81 24.33
N SER A 88 3.58 6.46 23.58
CA SER A 88 2.21 6.41 24.08
C SER A 88 1.97 5.22 25.02
N GLU A 89 1.14 5.45 26.04
CA GLU A 89 0.71 4.39 26.95
C GLU A 89 -0.22 3.37 26.26
N GLY A 90 -0.43 2.23 26.91
CA GLY A 90 -1.32 1.15 26.45
C GLY A 90 -0.63 0.07 25.61
N VAL A 91 -1.44 -0.71 24.90
CA VAL A 91 -1.04 -1.82 24.03
C VAL A 91 -1.83 -1.75 22.74
N LEU A 92 -1.17 -1.99 21.61
CA LEU A 92 -1.80 -2.11 20.30
C LEU A 92 -2.03 -3.60 19.99
N GLU A 93 -3.29 -3.99 19.86
CA GLU A 93 -3.73 -5.41 19.74
C GLU A 93 -4.15 -5.81 18.32
N ASP A 94 -4.30 -4.83 17.43
CA ASP A 94 -4.62 -5.01 16.02
C ASP A 94 -4.50 -3.68 15.26
N GLU A 95 -4.84 -3.71 13.98
CA GLU A 95 -5.01 -2.55 13.14
C GLU A 95 -6.44 -1.97 13.15
N TYR A 96 -6.52 -0.63 13.17
CA TYR A 96 -7.75 0.15 13.01
C TYR A 96 -8.85 -0.21 14.01
N LEU A 97 -8.45 -0.42 15.27
CA LEU A 97 -9.37 -0.79 16.34
C LEU A 97 -10.39 0.32 16.61
N GLU A 98 -11.61 -0.01 17.01
CA GLU A 98 -12.59 0.99 17.47
C GLU A 98 -12.00 1.89 18.58
N ARG A 99 -11.16 1.34 19.46
CA ARG A 99 -10.45 2.13 20.48
C ARG A 99 -9.51 3.17 19.88
N GLU A 100 -8.81 2.82 18.80
CA GLU A 100 -7.94 3.74 18.07
C GLU A 100 -8.76 4.88 17.45
N LEU A 101 -9.90 4.56 16.83
CA LEU A 101 -10.78 5.57 16.24
C LEU A 101 -11.38 6.52 17.29
N LEU A 102 -11.81 5.97 18.44
CA LEU A 102 -12.30 6.79 19.55
C LEU A 102 -11.21 7.68 20.16
N ASP A 103 -9.94 7.23 20.17
CA ASP A 103 -8.81 8.07 20.55
C ASP A 103 -8.60 9.18 19.50
N GLY A 104 -8.70 8.87 18.21
CA GLY A 104 -8.65 9.84 17.12
C GLY A 104 -9.69 10.96 17.26
N GLU A 105 -10.94 10.62 17.60
CA GLU A 105 -11.98 11.62 17.88
C GLU A 105 -11.62 12.54 19.05
N GLU A 106 -11.05 11.97 20.11
CA GLU A 106 -10.64 12.73 21.28
C GLU A 106 -9.45 13.64 20.97
N ILE A 107 -8.46 13.16 20.21
CA ILE A 107 -7.33 13.99 19.77
C ILE A 107 -7.83 15.20 18.99
N ILE A 108 -8.77 15.01 18.05
CA ILE A 108 -9.36 16.12 17.28
C ILE A 108 -10.06 17.12 18.21
N ARG A 109 -10.87 16.64 19.15
CA ARG A 109 -11.56 17.49 20.13
C ARG A 109 -10.57 18.24 21.03
N TRP A 110 -9.51 17.57 21.48
CA TRP A 110 -8.44 18.16 22.29
C TRP A 110 -7.71 19.25 21.52
N LEU A 111 -7.35 19.00 20.25
CA LEU A 111 -6.67 19.96 19.37
C LEU A 111 -7.53 21.20 19.14
N ALA A 112 -8.80 21.01 18.78
CA ALA A 112 -9.74 22.10 18.53
C ALA A 112 -9.96 23.00 19.77
N ALA A 113 -9.74 22.47 20.97
CA ALA A 113 -9.87 23.21 22.23
C ALA A 113 -8.60 23.96 22.65
N GLN A 114 -7.46 23.79 21.95
CA GLN A 114 -6.22 24.46 22.33
C GLN A 114 -6.28 25.97 22.04
N PRO A 115 -5.69 26.83 22.89
CA PRO A 115 -5.76 28.28 22.72
C PRO A 115 -5.06 28.78 21.45
N TRP A 116 -4.11 28.01 20.93
CA TRP A 116 -3.41 28.29 19.68
C TRP A 116 -4.14 27.75 18.44
N CYS A 117 -5.24 27.01 18.61
CA CYS A 117 -6.01 26.43 17.51
C CYS A 117 -7.23 27.30 17.18
N THR A 118 -7.57 27.41 15.89
CA THR A 118 -8.82 28.08 15.44
C THR A 118 -10.07 27.25 15.67
N GLY A 119 -9.96 26.05 16.23
CA GLY A 119 -11.03 25.06 16.34
C GLY A 119 -11.19 24.16 15.11
N LYS A 120 -10.39 24.38 14.06
CA LYS A 120 -10.42 23.60 12.81
C LYS A 120 -9.20 22.70 12.69
N VAL A 121 -9.45 21.44 12.37
CA VAL A 121 -8.45 20.38 12.21
C VAL A 121 -8.59 19.77 10.82
N GLY A 122 -7.49 19.71 10.08
CA GLY A 122 -7.34 18.83 8.92
C GLY A 122 -6.57 17.58 9.32
N MET A 123 -6.80 16.47 8.62
CA MET A 123 -6.05 15.25 8.85
C MET A 123 -5.31 14.82 7.59
N ILE A 124 -4.03 14.47 7.74
CA ILE A 124 -3.20 13.92 6.68
C ILE A 124 -2.57 12.61 7.15
N GLY A 125 -2.41 11.67 6.24
CA GLY A 125 -1.64 10.48 6.50
C GLY A 125 -1.39 9.67 5.24
N ILE A 126 -0.31 8.90 5.29
CA ILE A 126 0.03 7.87 4.31
C ILE A 126 -0.20 6.50 4.92
N SER A 127 -0.66 5.54 4.12
CA SER A 127 -0.93 4.18 4.62
C SER A 127 -1.94 4.26 5.76
N TRP A 128 -1.70 3.56 6.87
CA TRP A 128 -2.45 3.64 8.12
C TRP A 128 -3.03 5.02 8.49
N GLY A 129 -2.25 6.10 8.34
CA GLY A 129 -2.75 7.45 8.63
C GLY A 129 -3.84 7.92 7.66
N GLY A 130 -3.74 7.53 6.38
CA GLY A 130 -4.77 7.77 5.38
C GLY A 130 -6.05 6.98 5.65
N PHE A 131 -5.92 5.70 6.01
CA PHE A 131 -7.06 4.85 6.42
C PHE A 131 -7.80 5.49 7.60
N ASN A 132 -7.07 5.85 8.66
CA ASN A 132 -7.62 6.54 9.83
C ASN A 132 -8.30 7.86 9.45
N GLY A 133 -7.74 8.60 8.49
CA GLY A 133 -8.31 9.85 8.00
C GLY A 133 -9.69 9.64 7.38
N LEU A 134 -9.83 8.64 6.51
CA LEU A 134 -11.11 8.26 5.92
C LEU A 134 -12.10 7.75 6.98
N MET A 135 -11.66 6.88 7.88
CA MET A 135 -12.53 6.31 8.92
C MET A 135 -13.06 7.39 9.86
N LEU A 136 -12.22 8.32 10.33
CA LEU A 136 -12.64 9.43 11.17
C LEU A 136 -13.55 10.41 10.41
N ALA A 137 -13.29 10.65 9.13
CA ALA A 137 -14.20 11.46 8.31
C ALA A 137 -15.60 10.85 8.23
N GLY A 138 -15.72 9.52 8.10
CA GLY A 138 -17.00 8.80 8.13
C GLY A 138 -17.75 8.90 9.46
N ARG A 139 -17.06 9.27 10.55
CA ARG A 139 -17.62 9.44 11.90
C ARG A 139 -18.11 10.87 12.19
N ASN A 140 -17.91 11.81 11.27
CA ASN A 140 -18.39 13.20 11.39
C ASN A 140 -17.93 13.89 12.68
N VAL A 141 -16.65 13.75 13.02
CA VAL A 141 -16.05 14.31 14.24
C VAL A 141 -16.10 15.84 14.21
N PRO A 142 -16.71 16.50 15.20
CA PRO A 142 -16.71 17.97 15.27
C PRO A 142 -15.30 18.54 15.29
N GLY A 143 -15.03 19.48 14.37
CA GLY A 143 -13.71 20.11 14.20
C GLY A 143 -12.84 19.47 13.10
N LEU A 144 -13.19 18.28 12.58
CA LEU A 144 -12.52 17.71 11.40
C LEU A 144 -13.14 18.28 10.12
N GLU A 145 -12.38 19.14 9.43
CA GLU A 145 -12.90 19.95 8.32
C GLU A 145 -12.47 19.46 6.94
N ALA A 146 -11.36 18.69 6.83
CA ALA A 146 -10.88 18.14 5.57
C ALA A 146 -9.84 17.02 5.78
N VAL A 147 -9.71 16.12 4.80
CA VAL A 147 -8.76 15.00 4.83
C VAL A 147 -7.91 14.96 3.56
N ILE A 148 -6.61 14.72 3.73
CA ILE A 148 -5.73 14.25 2.66
C ILE A 148 -5.36 12.81 2.98
N THR A 149 -5.82 11.89 2.13
CA THR A 149 -5.58 10.46 2.29
C THR A 149 -4.59 10.00 1.23
N ALA A 150 -3.40 9.55 1.64
CA ALA A 150 -2.35 9.09 0.75
C ALA A 150 -2.14 7.58 0.88
N CYS A 151 -2.01 6.89 -0.25
CA CYS A 151 -1.66 5.46 -0.34
C CYS A 151 -2.44 4.60 0.67
N SER A 152 -3.77 4.70 0.63
CA SER A 152 -4.69 4.09 1.60
C SER A 152 -5.86 3.43 0.89
N THR A 153 -6.56 2.49 1.54
CA THR A 153 -7.79 1.90 0.99
C THR A 153 -9.09 2.37 1.64
N ASP A 154 -10.18 2.33 0.86
CA ASP A 154 -11.55 2.40 1.35
C ASP A 154 -12.17 1.02 1.64
N ASP A 155 -11.47 -0.06 1.28
CA ASP A 155 -11.89 -1.46 1.39
C ASP A 155 -10.74 -2.34 1.90
N ARG A 156 -10.78 -2.70 3.19
CA ARG A 156 -9.71 -3.48 3.88
C ARG A 156 -9.62 -4.95 3.46
N TYR A 157 -10.61 -5.49 2.76
CA TYR A 157 -10.54 -6.89 2.31
C TYR A 157 -10.11 -6.99 0.85
N ALA A 158 -10.74 -6.22 -0.04
CA ALA A 158 -10.59 -6.43 -1.47
C ALA A 158 -9.38 -5.69 -2.08
N ASP A 159 -8.85 -4.69 -1.39
CA ASP A 159 -7.81 -3.79 -1.89
C ASP A 159 -6.87 -3.33 -0.76
N ASP A 160 -6.35 -4.31 -0.01
CA ASP A 160 -5.40 -4.10 1.09
C ASP A 160 -4.34 -5.22 1.08
N VAL A 161 -3.29 -5.10 1.90
CA VAL A 161 -2.18 -6.07 2.02
C VAL A 161 -2.63 -7.51 2.28
N HIS A 162 -3.87 -7.71 2.73
CA HIS A 162 -4.41 -9.01 3.11
C HIS A 162 -4.88 -9.84 1.91
N SER A 163 -5.60 -9.24 0.97
CA SER A 163 -6.31 -9.98 -0.08
C SER A 163 -6.56 -9.14 -1.34
N MET A 164 -6.55 -9.83 -2.48
CA MET A 164 -6.91 -9.27 -3.79
C MET A 164 -7.76 -10.29 -4.56
N GLY A 165 -9.00 -9.92 -4.88
CA GLY A 165 -9.93 -10.82 -5.58
C GLY A 165 -10.21 -12.12 -4.83
N GLY A 166 -10.16 -12.11 -3.49
CA GLY A 166 -10.30 -13.30 -2.64
C GLY A 166 -9.07 -14.23 -2.60
N CYS A 167 -7.98 -13.86 -3.27
CA CYS A 167 -6.67 -14.49 -3.05
C CYS A 167 -5.99 -13.84 -1.86
N MET A 168 -5.47 -14.63 -0.91
CA MET A 168 -4.64 -14.11 0.17
C MET A 168 -3.28 -13.68 -0.37
N LEU A 169 -2.94 -12.40 -0.21
CA LEU A 169 -1.66 -11.85 -0.61
C LEU A 169 -0.55 -12.27 0.36
N LEU A 170 0.67 -12.33 -0.14
CA LEU A 170 1.85 -12.57 0.70
C LEU A 170 2.19 -11.38 1.60
N ASP A 171 1.82 -10.18 1.18
CA ASP A 171 1.98 -8.97 1.99
C ASP A 171 1.21 -9.09 3.32
N ASN A 172 0.21 -9.97 3.43
CA ASN A 172 -0.43 -10.34 4.70
C ASN A 172 0.59 -10.87 5.73
N VAL A 173 1.54 -11.71 5.28
CA VAL A 173 2.62 -12.26 6.12
C VAL A 173 3.72 -11.23 6.34
N SER A 174 4.14 -10.53 5.27
CA SER A 174 5.19 -9.51 5.33
C SER A 174 4.79 -8.39 6.31
N TRP A 175 3.59 -7.82 6.15
CA TRP A 175 3.07 -6.75 6.98
C TRP A 175 2.84 -7.18 8.43
N ALA A 176 2.25 -8.36 8.66
CA ALA A 176 2.09 -8.88 10.02
C ALA A 176 3.45 -9.03 10.73
N SER A 177 4.50 -9.39 9.98
CA SER A 177 5.86 -9.53 10.52
C SER A 177 6.49 -8.18 10.85
N THR A 178 6.30 -7.17 10.00
CA THR A 178 6.71 -5.78 10.28
C THR A 178 6.06 -5.27 11.56
N MET A 179 4.75 -5.44 11.71
CA MET A 179 4.03 -5.00 12.92
C MET A 179 4.39 -5.81 14.15
N PHE A 180 4.66 -7.12 14.01
CA PHE A 180 5.15 -7.95 15.11
C PHE A 180 6.50 -7.45 15.64
N GLY A 181 7.40 -7.00 14.75
CA GLY A 181 8.63 -6.30 15.10
C GLY A 181 8.38 -4.95 15.78
N PHE A 182 7.61 -4.05 15.16
CA PHE A 182 7.33 -2.72 15.71
C PHE A 182 6.69 -2.76 17.11
N ASN A 183 5.68 -3.61 17.30
CA ASN A 183 4.94 -3.71 18.56
C ASN A 183 5.79 -4.29 19.70
N SER A 184 6.91 -4.93 19.38
CA SER A 184 7.86 -5.42 20.39
C SER A 184 8.75 -4.32 20.98
N LEU A 185 8.74 -3.10 20.43
CA LEU A 185 9.66 -2.03 20.84
C LEU A 185 9.21 -1.30 22.12
N PRO A 186 10.15 -0.94 23.02
CA PRO A 186 9.87 -0.16 24.21
C PRO A 186 9.55 1.31 23.87
N PRO A 187 8.88 2.06 24.77
CA PRO A 187 8.90 3.51 24.76
C PRO A 187 10.28 4.06 25.17
N ASP A 188 10.55 5.32 24.89
CA ASP A 188 11.82 5.97 25.25
C ASP A 188 11.87 6.29 26.77
N PRO A 189 12.89 5.79 27.53
CA PRO A 189 13.07 6.08 28.95
C PRO A 189 13.23 7.57 29.29
N ASP A 190 13.78 8.39 28.39
CA ASP A 190 13.92 9.84 28.62
C ASP A 190 12.55 10.55 28.60
N VAL A 191 11.54 9.91 28.00
CA VAL A 191 10.19 10.44 27.88
C VAL A 191 9.27 9.91 29.00
N VAL A 192 9.31 8.60 29.25
CA VAL A 192 8.37 7.93 30.19
C VAL A 192 8.99 7.59 31.54
N GLY A 193 10.28 7.83 31.74
CA GLY A 193 11.00 7.55 32.97
C GLY A 193 10.98 6.06 33.33
N ASP A 194 11.02 5.75 34.62
CA ASP A 194 11.14 4.38 35.14
C ASP A 194 9.99 3.44 34.73
N SER A 195 8.87 3.97 34.23
CA SER A 195 7.72 3.20 33.74
C SER A 195 7.98 2.45 32.43
N TRP A 196 9.05 2.77 31.70
CA TRP A 196 9.32 2.22 30.37
C TRP A 196 9.36 0.69 30.36
N ARG A 197 9.90 0.06 31.42
CA ARG A 197 10.00 -1.41 31.53
C ARG A 197 8.62 -2.06 31.67
N ASP A 198 7.75 -1.48 32.49
CA ASP A 198 6.40 -2.00 32.69
C ASP A 198 5.55 -1.84 31.43
N MET A 199 5.65 -0.68 30.76
CA MET A 199 5.01 -0.45 29.46
C MET A 199 5.52 -1.43 28.41
N TRP A 200 6.83 -1.62 28.31
CA TRP A 200 7.44 -2.53 27.36
C TRP A 200 7.01 -3.98 27.60
N LYS A 201 7.04 -4.44 28.85
CA LYS A 201 6.55 -5.77 29.22
C LYS A 201 5.08 -5.95 28.84
N GLY A 202 4.23 -4.95 29.10
CA GLY A 202 2.82 -4.97 28.70
C GLY A 202 2.63 -5.14 27.19
N ARG A 203 3.46 -4.48 26.36
CA ARG A 203 3.42 -4.64 24.90
C ARG A 203 3.86 -6.03 24.44
N LEU A 204 4.97 -6.54 24.98
CA LEU A 204 5.48 -7.88 24.69
C LEU A 204 4.47 -8.99 25.05
N GLU A 205 3.72 -8.82 26.15
CA GLU A 205 2.70 -9.77 26.60
C GLU A 205 1.36 -9.61 25.86
N GLY A 206 0.97 -8.36 25.55
CA GLY A 206 -0.39 -8.02 25.15
C GLY A 206 -0.65 -7.89 23.66
N SER A 207 0.34 -7.52 22.83
CA SER A 207 0.08 -7.23 21.40
C SER A 207 -0.35 -8.47 20.60
N GLY A 208 0.15 -9.65 20.96
CA GLY A 208 -0.23 -10.93 20.35
C GLY A 208 0.44 -11.20 18.99
N LEU A 209 -0.10 -12.17 18.25
CA LEU A 209 0.34 -12.54 16.90
C LEU A 209 -0.79 -12.25 15.90
N TRP A 210 -0.74 -11.08 15.26
CA TRP A 210 -1.83 -10.60 14.40
C TRP A 210 -2.05 -11.50 13.19
N LEU A 211 -0.99 -12.11 12.65
CA LEU A 211 -1.07 -13.03 11.52
C LEU A 211 -2.06 -14.19 11.77
N ASP A 212 -2.09 -14.76 12.97
CA ASP A 212 -3.05 -15.84 13.30
C ASP A 212 -4.49 -15.35 13.21
N LYS A 213 -4.76 -14.13 13.68
CA LYS A 213 -6.09 -13.51 13.61
C LYS A 213 -6.46 -13.24 12.15
N TRP A 214 -5.60 -12.58 11.38
CA TRP A 214 -5.88 -12.23 9.99
C TRP A 214 -6.06 -13.46 9.10
N MET A 215 -5.26 -14.52 9.27
CA MET A 215 -5.41 -15.77 8.52
C MET A 215 -6.69 -16.54 8.87
N ARG A 216 -7.30 -16.31 10.04
CA ARG A 216 -8.61 -16.89 10.39
C ARG A 216 -9.77 -16.17 9.69
N HIS A 217 -9.61 -14.90 9.35
CA HIS A 217 -10.60 -14.11 8.62
C HIS A 217 -10.37 -14.18 7.10
N GLN A 218 -10.51 -15.38 6.51
CA GLN A 218 -10.22 -15.60 5.07
C GLN A 218 -11.25 -14.97 4.13
N HIS A 219 -12.45 -14.67 4.61
CA HIS A 219 -13.56 -14.13 3.83
C HIS A 219 -13.87 -12.70 4.29
N ARG A 220 -14.65 -11.95 3.49
CA ARG A 220 -15.10 -10.59 3.84
C ARG A 220 -16.19 -10.61 4.91
N ASP A 221 -15.82 -10.96 6.13
CA ASP A 221 -16.71 -10.95 7.30
C ASP A 221 -16.70 -9.59 8.05
N ASP A 222 -17.38 -9.54 9.19
CA ASP A 222 -17.53 -8.32 10.01
C ASP A 222 -16.20 -7.72 10.48
N TYR A 223 -15.14 -8.54 10.58
CA TYR A 223 -13.82 -8.07 10.97
C TYR A 223 -13.26 -7.08 9.95
N TRP A 224 -13.34 -7.41 8.65
CA TRP A 224 -12.87 -6.52 7.59
C TRP A 224 -13.82 -5.35 7.32
N LYS A 225 -15.13 -5.60 7.41
CA LYS A 225 -16.15 -4.56 7.19
C LYS A 225 -16.00 -3.40 8.19
N HIS A 226 -15.61 -3.68 9.44
CA HIS A 226 -15.44 -2.65 10.47
C HIS A 226 -14.56 -1.46 10.04
N GLY A 227 -13.42 -1.73 9.38
CA GLY A 227 -12.51 -0.68 8.92
C GLY A 227 -12.64 -0.35 7.43
N SER A 228 -13.68 -0.81 6.75
CA SER A 228 -13.90 -0.52 5.33
C SER A 228 -14.90 0.64 5.18
N VAL A 229 -14.42 1.85 4.88
CA VAL A 229 -15.30 3.02 4.77
C VAL A 229 -16.26 2.94 3.59
N CYS A 230 -16.00 2.07 2.61
CA CYS A 230 -16.91 1.80 1.50
C CYS A 230 -18.28 1.27 1.96
N GLU A 231 -18.38 0.66 3.15
CA GLU A 231 -19.65 0.19 3.74
C GLU A 231 -20.64 1.34 4.00
N ASP A 232 -20.12 2.55 4.27
CA ASP A 232 -20.89 3.70 4.73
C ASP A 232 -20.44 5.01 4.05
N ILE A 233 -19.92 4.93 2.82
CA ILE A 233 -19.22 6.04 2.13
C ILE A 233 -20.06 7.34 2.06
N GLY A 234 -21.39 7.23 2.06
CA GLY A 234 -22.31 8.36 2.08
C GLY A 234 -22.28 9.21 3.35
N LYS A 235 -21.71 8.70 4.45
CA LYS A 235 -21.50 9.46 5.71
C LYS A 235 -20.30 10.41 5.65
N LEU A 236 -19.43 10.24 4.65
CA LEU A 236 -18.16 10.95 4.53
C LEU A 236 -18.36 12.25 3.71
N SER A 237 -18.71 13.34 4.41
CA SER A 237 -19.08 14.60 3.75
C SER A 237 -17.99 15.68 3.71
N CYS A 238 -16.94 15.56 4.53
CA CYS A 238 -15.86 16.53 4.49
C CYS A 238 -15.07 16.43 3.16
N PRO A 239 -14.46 17.52 2.69
CA PRO A 239 -13.54 17.52 1.57
C PRO A 239 -12.42 16.47 1.70
N VAL A 240 -12.18 15.71 0.62
CA VAL A 240 -11.11 14.69 0.56
C VAL A 240 -10.18 14.93 -0.63
N MET A 241 -8.87 14.91 -0.41
CA MET A 241 -7.89 14.72 -1.49
C MET A 241 -7.31 13.31 -1.37
N ALA A 242 -7.58 12.46 -2.36
CA ALA A 242 -7.04 11.11 -2.45
C ALA A 242 -5.77 11.12 -3.31
N VAL A 243 -4.70 10.51 -2.79
CA VAL A 243 -3.36 10.56 -3.40
C VAL A 243 -2.77 9.16 -3.41
N SER A 244 -2.19 8.73 -4.52
CA SER A 244 -1.42 7.46 -4.60
C SER A 244 -0.46 7.52 -5.80
N GLY A 245 0.16 6.40 -6.17
CA GLY A 245 0.98 6.28 -7.36
C GLY A 245 0.86 4.91 -8.03
N TRP A 246 1.28 4.81 -9.29
CA TRP A 246 1.11 3.58 -10.08
C TRP A 246 1.96 2.39 -9.60
N ALA A 247 3.03 2.66 -8.85
CA ALA A 247 3.84 1.61 -8.23
C ALA A 247 3.36 1.27 -6.80
N ASP A 248 2.39 2.02 -6.27
CA ASP A 248 1.76 1.77 -4.98
C ASP A 248 0.62 0.74 -5.08
N GLY A 249 0.40 -0.01 -4.00
CA GLY A 249 -0.67 -1.02 -3.91
C GLY A 249 -2.08 -0.43 -3.86
N TYR A 250 -2.22 0.85 -3.51
CA TYR A 250 -3.52 1.48 -3.21
C TYR A 250 -4.03 2.46 -4.28
N SER A 251 -3.45 2.42 -5.48
CA SER A 251 -3.84 3.34 -6.57
C SER A 251 -5.32 3.25 -6.94
N ASN A 252 -5.91 2.06 -6.86
CA ASN A 252 -7.32 1.80 -7.15
C ASN A 252 -8.28 2.64 -6.31
N THR A 253 -7.91 2.90 -5.05
CA THR A 253 -8.77 3.61 -4.09
C THR A 253 -9.03 5.05 -4.51
N VAL A 254 -8.06 5.72 -5.15
CA VAL A 254 -8.25 7.09 -5.64
C VAL A 254 -9.44 7.16 -6.59
N PHE A 255 -9.52 6.21 -7.52
CA PHE A 255 -10.59 6.14 -8.51
C PHE A 255 -11.94 5.80 -7.89
N ARG A 256 -11.98 4.82 -6.96
CA ARG A 256 -13.21 4.47 -6.24
C ARG A 256 -13.75 5.62 -5.40
N LEU A 257 -12.90 6.34 -4.67
CA LEU A 257 -13.31 7.50 -3.88
C LEU A 257 -13.82 8.65 -4.76
N LEU A 258 -13.15 8.90 -5.90
CA LEU A 258 -13.62 9.91 -6.85
C LEU A 258 -15.01 9.56 -7.41
N GLU A 259 -15.29 8.29 -7.67
CA GLU A 259 -16.60 7.84 -8.14
C GLU A 259 -17.69 7.91 -7.04
N THR A 260 -17.35 7.53 -5.80
CA THR A 260 -18.38 7.17 -4.78
C THR A 260 -18.59 8.18 -3.66
N LEU A 261 -17.62 9.05 -3.36
CA LEU A 261 -17.81 10.06 -2.31
C LEU A 261 -19.04 10.95 -2.62
N PRO A 262 -19.66 11.60 -1.64
CA PRO A 262 -20.69 12.61 -1.92
C PRO A 262 -20.11 14.04 -1.98
N GLY A 263 -19.09 14.31 -1.17
CA GLY A 263 -18.52 15.65 -0.96
C GLY A 263 -17.51 16.11 -2.03
N PRO A 264 -16.91 17.30 -1.80
CA PRO A 264 -15.79 17.80 -2.58
C PRO A 264 -14.63 16.81 -2.55
N ARG A 265 -14.07 16.50 -3.72
CA ARG A 265 -13.02 15.50 -3.84
C ARG A 265 -12.02 15.84 -4.94
N LEU A 266 -10.77 15.46 -4.72
CA LEU A 266 -9.68 15.56 -5.68
C LEU A 266 -8.88 14.27 -5.67
N GLY A 267 -8.36 13.86 -6.83
CA GLY A 267 -7.53 12.68 -7.01
C GLY A 267 -6.21 13.04 -7.64
N LEU A 268 -5.13 12.49 -7.11
CA LEU A 268 -3.77 12.70 -7.60
C LEU A 268 -3.03 11.36 -7.66
N VAL A 269 -2.64 10.95 -8.86
CA VAL A 269 -1.90 9.68 -9.06
C VAL A 269 -0.62 9.92 -9.85
N GLY A 270 0.53 9.74 -9.22
CA GLY A 270 1.83 9.86 -9.89
C GLY A 270 2.45 8.51 -10.25
N PRO A 271 3.70 8.48 -10.72
CA PRO A 271 4.43 7.22 -10.95
C PRO A 271 4.95 6.57 -9.66
N TRP A 272 4.67 7.14 -8.50
CA TRP A 272 5.33 6.83 -7.25
C TRP A 272 4.95 5.47 -6.68
N SER A 273 5.86 4.90 -5.89
CA SER A 273 5.65 3.81 -4.94
C SER A 273 4.92 4.34 -3.69
N HIS A 274 4.86 3.53 -2.62
CA HIS A 274 4.21 3.86 -1.35
C HIS A 274 4.92 4.99 -0.56
N THR A 275 4.83 6.22 -1.06
CA THR A 275 5.47 7.41 -0.48
C THR A 275 4.68 8.68 -0.79
N TYR A 276 4.93 9.75 -0.03
CA TYR A 276 4.34 11.05 -0.34
C TYR A 276 4.92 11.62 -1.65
N PRO A 277 4.13 12.35 -2.47
CA PRO A 277 4.59 12.74 -3.80
C PRO A 277 5.80 13.69 -3.88
N HIS A 278 6.09 14.46 -2.83
CA HIS A 278 7.31 15.29 -2.74
C HIS A 278 8.58 14.48 -2.50
N LEU A 279 8.43 13.23 -2.04
CA LEU A 279 9.49 12.22 -1.91
C LEU A 279 9.39 11.16 -3.02
N GLY A 280 8.53 11.39 -4.01
CA GLY A 280 8.10 10.43 -5.01
C GLY A 280 9.24 9.71 -5.72
N ARG A 281 9.26 8.39 -5.58
CA ARG A 281 10.12 7.45 -6.30
C ARG A 281 9.27 6.28 -6.82
N PRO A 282 9.44 5.83 -8.08
CA PRO A 282 10.19 6.51 -9.12
C PRO A 282 9.63 7.92 -9.39
N GLY A 283 10.50 8.83 -9.82
CA GLY A 283 10.11 10.20 -10.11
C GLY A 283 9.22 10.34 -11.37
N PRO A 284 8.77 11.56 -11.69
CA PRO A 284 9.16 12.80 -11.01
C PRO A 284 8.43 13.02 -9.68
N ALA A 285 9.16 13.51 -8.68
CA ALA A 285 8.56 14.10 -7.48
C ALA A 285 7.98 15.49 -7.83
N ILE A 286 6.93 15.89 -7.12
CA ILE A 286 6.22 17.16 -7.34
C ILE A 286 6.11 17.99 -6.06
N GLY A 287 5.76 19.27 -6.20
CA GLY A 287 5.44 20.20 -5.12
C GLY A 287 4.17 19.85 -4.35
N PHE A 288 4.14 18.67 -3.72
CA PHE A 288 2.97 18.16 -3.00
C PHE A 288 2.62 18.99 -1.77
N LEU A 289 3.62 19.45 -1.02
CA LEU A 289 3.37 20.26 0.17
C LEU A 289 2.68 21.58 -0.21
N GLN A 290 3.02 22.15 -1.37
CA GLN A 290 2.38 23.33 -1.93
C GLN A 290 0.94 23.04 -2.37
N GLU A 291 0.67 21.89 -2.98
CA GLU A 291 -0.69 21.48 -3.35
C GLU A 291 -1.56 21.21 -2.11
N ALA A 292 -1.02 20.51 -1.12
CA ALA A 292 -1.66 20.29 0.17
C ALA A 292 -1.95 21.63 0.87
N LEU A 293 -1.01 22.57 0.86
CA LEU A 293 -1.20 23.91 1.42
C LEU A 293 -2.39 24.63 0.77
N ARG A 294 -2.50 24.59 -0.56
CA ARG A 294 -3.63 25.20 -1.28
C ARG A 294 -4.97 24.58 -0.92
N PHE A 295 -4.99 23.27 -0.64
CA PHE A 295 -6.17 22.56 -0.16
C PHE A 295 -6.52 22.95 1.28
N TRP A 296 -5.53 22.99 2.17
CA TRP A 296 -5.71 23.42 3.55
C TRP A 296 -6.17 24.86 3.66
N ASP A 297 -5.57 25.77 2.89
CA ASP A 297 -5.93 27.18 2.91
C ASP A 297 -7.39 27.38 2.49
N LYS A 298 -7.89 26.58 1.54
CA LYS A 298 -9.31 26.59 1.16
C LYS A 298 -10.22 26.12 2.29
N TRP A 299 -9.98 24.94 2.84
CA TRP A 299 -10.94 24.30 3.73
C TRP A 299 -10.79 24.71 5.20
N LEU A 300 -9.56 24.94 5.65
CA LEU A 300 -9.28 25.32 7.03
C LEU A 300 -9.29 26.84 7.21
N LYS A 301 -8.83 27.62 6.23
CA LYS A 301 -8.77 29.09 6.33
C LYS A 301 -9.82 29.84 5.48
N GLY A 302 -10.54 29.18 4.58
CA GLY A 302 -11.54 29.82 3.71
C GLY A 302 -10.93 30.69 2.60
N ILE A 303 -9.66 30.47 2.25
CA ILE A 303 -8.94 31.22 1.21
C ILE A 303 -9.23 30.60 -0.15
N GLU A 304 -9.65 31.41 -1.13
CA GLU A 304 -9.84 30.91 -2.49
C GLU A 304 -8.49 30.73 -3.22
N THR A 305 -8.06 29.47 -3.32
CA THR A 305 -6.77 29.07 -3.94
C THR A 305 -6.89 28.58 -5.38
N GLY A 306 -8.11 28.52 -5.90
CA GLY A 306 -8.43 27.99 -7.23
C GLY A 306 -8.26 26.47 -7.37
N ILE A 307 -7.87 25.74 -6.31
CA ILE A 307 -7.58 24.30 -6.39
C ILE A 307 -8.78 23.46 -6.87
N MET A 308 -10.01 23.88 -6.56
CA MET A 308 -11.23 23.19 -7.00
C MET A 308 -11.66 23.55 -8.44
N ASN A 309 -10.97 24.47 -9.11
CA ASN A 309 -11.21 24.78 -10.52
C ASN A 309 -10.32 23.93 -11.46
N GLU A 310 -9.37 23.19 -10.88
CA GLU A 310 -8.50 22.26 -11.61
C GLU A 310 -9.21 20.92 -11.85
N PRO A 311 -8.69 20.07 -12.75
CA PRO A 311 -9.26 18.75 -12.98
C PRO A 311 -9.41 17.96 -11.69
N MET A 312 -10.57 17.32 -11.52
CA MET A 312 -10.90 16.46 -10.37
C MET A 312 -9.85 15.36 -10.20
N LEU A 313 -9.46 14.72 -11.30
CA LEU A 313 -8.37 13.74 -11.34
C LEU A 313 -7.19 14.34 -12.10
N ARG A 314 -6.01 14.29 -11.49
CA ARG A 314 -4.72 14.58 -12.12
C ARG A 314 -3.84 13.33 -12.02
N ALA A 315 -3.49 12.74 -13.14
CA ALA A 315 -2.84 11.43 -13.21
C ALA A 315 -1.60 11.48 -14.11
N TRP A 316 -0.55 10.74 -13.76
CA TRP A 316 0.67 10.65 -14.57
C TRP A 316 0.48 9.62 -15.68
N MET A 317 0.41 10.04 -16.94
CA MET A 317 0.37 9.15 -18.08
C MET A 317 1.80 8.66 -18.39
N GLN A 318 2.09 7.40 -18.06
CA GLN A 318 3.43 6.83 -18.26
C GLN A 318 3.72 6.59 -19.74
N ASP A 319 4.94 6.94 -20.15
CA ASP A 319 5.48 6.50 -21.43
C ASP A 319 5.92 5.03 -21.36
N PRO A 320 6.14 4.36 -22.50
CA PRO A 320 6.77 3.05 -22.49
C PRO A 320 8.16 3.10 -21.85
N ALA A 321 8.50 2.03 -21.13
CA ALA A 321 9.87 1.79 -20.68
C ALA A 321 10.17 0.29 -20.74
N GLU A 322 11.46 -0.01 -20.84
CA GLU A 322 11.98 -1.38 -20.73
C GLU A 322 11.73 -1.95 -19.33
N PRO A 323 11.54 -3.28 -19.21
CA PRO A 323 11.28 -3.91 -17.93
C PRO A 323 12.50 -3.78 -17.01
N SER A 324 12.27 -3.27 -15.80
CA SER A 324 13.29 -3.12 -14.77
C SER A 324 12.62 -3.24 -13.41
N PRO A 325 13.24 -3.91 -12.43
CA PRO A 325 12.67 -4.04 -11.10
C PRO A 325 12.99 -2.81 -10.23
N ALA A 326 13.60 -1.78 -10.85
CA ALA A 326 13.90 -0.49 -10.24
C ALA A 326 13.90 0.60 -11.32
N TYR A 327 13.23 1.72 -11.03
CA TYR A 327 13.30 2.93 -11.85
C TYR A 327 13.66 4.12 -10.95
N ASP A 328 14.57 4.99 -11.40
CA ASP A 328 14.78 6.29 -10.73
C ASP A 328 13.73 7.31 -11.17
N LEU A 329 13.31 7.22 -12.44
CA LEU A 329 12.36 8.11 -13.10
C LEU A 329 11.49 7.31 -14.05
N ARG A 330 10.18 7.57 -14.05
CA ARG A 330 9.25 7.11 -15.08
C ARG A 330 8.91 8.29 -15.99
N SER A 331 9.33 8.22 -17.25
CA SER A 331 8.94 9.19 -18.26
C SER A 331 7.42 9.19 -18.47
N GLY A 332 6.87 10.34 -18.85
CA GLY A 332 5.45 10.54 -19.00
C GLY A 332 5.07 12.01 -18.94
N HIS A 333 3.78 12.27 -18.76
CA HIS A 333 3.21 13.61 -18.63
C HIS A 333 1.94 13.57 -17.77
N TRP A 334 1.56 14.72 -17.20
CA TRP A 334 0.31 14.82 -16.46
C TRP A 334 -0.89 14.89 -17.41
N VAL A 335 -1.97 14.21 -17.03
CA VAL A 335 -3.26 14.24 -17.71
C VAL A 335 -4.39 14.55 -16.72
N GLY A 336 -5.45 15.19 -17.20
CA GLY A 336 -6.58 15.62 -16.37
C GLY A 336 -7.92 15.01 -16.77
N GLU A 337 -8.81 14.83 -15.78
CA GLU A 337 -10.25 14.62 -15.98
C GLU A 337 -11.08 15.49 -15.02
N ASN A 338 -12.07 16.20 -15.54
CA ASN A 338 -12.94 17.08 -14.74
C ASN A 338 -14.00 16.34 -13.90
N SER A 339 -14.23 15.07 -14.21
CA SER A 339 -15.15 14.19 -13.48
C SER A 339 -14.65 12.76 -13.57
N TRP A 340 -14.93 11.97 -12.54
CA TRP A 340 -14.70 10.53 -12.56
C TRP A 340 -15.97 9.75 -12.18
N PRO A 341 -16.33 8.68 -12.89
CA PRO A 341 -15.74 8.21 -14.15
C PRO A 341 -15.82 9.26 -15.27
N SER A 342 -14.78 9.35 -16.11
CA SER A 342 -14.77 10.33 -17.20
C SER A 342 -15.62 9.86 -18.37
N PRO A 343 -16.59 10.67 -18.86
CA PRO A 343 -17.43 10.29 -20.00
C PRO A 343 -16.66 10.25 -21.33
N ARG A 344 -15.40 10.73 -21.35
CA ARG A 344 -14.56 10.74 -22.56
C ARG A 344 -13.78 9.44 -22.74
N ILE A 345 -13.63 8.64 -21.69
CA ILE A 345 -12.85 7.41 -21.72
C ILE A 345 -13.71 6.30 -22.31
N GLY A 346 -13.29 5.80 -23.47
CA GLY A 346 -14.00 4.77 -24.23
C GLY A 346 -13.62 3.37 -23.76
N LYS A 347 -14.57 2.43 -23.85
CA LYS A 347 -14.32 1.01 -23.63
C LYS A 347 -13.97 0.34 -24.96
N HIS A 348 -12.75 -0.16 -25.09
CA HIS A 348 -12.27 -0.84 -26.29
C HIS A 348 -12.09 -2.33 -26.01
N THR A 349 -12.92 -3.16 -26.63
CA THR A 349 -12.93 -4.61 -26.43
C THR A 349 -12.01 -5.33 -27.40
N TRP A 350 -11.25 -6.28 -26.88
CA TRP A 350 -10.39 -7.21 -27.59
C TRP A 350 -10.84 -8.63 -27.29
N VAL A 351 -11.06 -9.43 -28.32
CA VAL A 351 -11.48 -10.83 -28.20
C VAL A 351 -10.27 -11.75 -28.32
N LEU A 352 -10.39 -12.95 -27.74
CA LEU A 352 -9.35 -13.97 -27.79
C LEU A 352 -9.64 -14.89 -28.98
N ASP A 353 -8.79 -14.85 -30.01
CA ASP A 353 -8.97 -15.64 -31.23
C ASP A 353 -7.66 -16.31 -31.67
N GLN A 354 -7.66 -17.64 -31.76
CA GLN A 354 -6.49 -18.43 -32.18
C GLN A 354 -5.19 -18.05 -31.43
N ALA A 355 -5.25 -17.95 -30.09
CA ALA A 355 -4.14 -17.53 -29.23
C ALA A 355 -3.63 -16.10 -29.49
N ARG A 356 -4.48 -15.21 -30.03
CA ARG A 356 -4.19 -13.79 -30.25
C ARG A 356 -5.24 -12.90 -29.60
N LEU A 357 -4.88 -11.64 -29.36
CA LEU A 357 -5.80 -10.57 -29.06
C LEU A 357 -6.18 -9.83 -30.34
N VAL A 358 -7.47 -9.78 -30.65
CA VAL A 358 -7.99 -9.11 -31.84
C VAL A 358 -9.00 -8.04 -31.41
N PRO A 359 -8.91 -6.79 -31.90
CA PRO A 359 -9.94 -5.79 -31.65
C PRO A 359 -11.31 -6.32 -32.10
N GLU A 360 -12.35 -6.17 -31.28
CA GLU A 360 -13.69 -6.70 -31.56
C GLU A 360 -14.24 -6.23 -32.92
N ASN A 361 -13.99 -4.96 -33.28
CA ASN A 361 -14.41 -4.39 -34.56
C ASN A 361 -13.68 -4.95 -35.80
N ARG A 362 -12.60 -5.72 -35.59
CA ARG A 362 -11.83 -6.43 -36.63
C ARG A 362 -11.99 -7.95 -36.53
N ALA A 363 -12.67 -8.44 -35.50
CA ALA A 363 -12.90 -9.86 -35.31
C ALA A 363 -13.87 -10.39 -36.37
N GLY A 364 -13.51 -11.52 -36.99
CA GLY A 364 -14.44 -12.30 -37.82
C GLY A 364 -15.22 -13.30 -36.96
N ASN A 365 -15.45 -14.50 -37.49
CA ASN A 365 -15.89 -15.61 -36.66
C ASN A 365 -14.75 -16.04 -35.74
N ILE A 366 -14.92 -15.82 -34.44
CA ILE A 366 -13.97 -16.25 -33.40
C ILE A 366 -13.93 -17.78 -33.35
N ASP A 367 -12.74 -18.35 -33.30
CA ASP A 367 -12.56 -19.78 -33.08
C ASP A 367 -13.11 -20.17 -31.69
N PRO A 368 -14.08 -21.10 -31.58
CA PRO A 368 -14.59 -21.57 -30.30
C PRO A 368 -13.59 -22.40 -29.49
N GLY A 369 -12.33 -22.49 -29.93
CA GLY A 369 -11.23 -23.19 -29.28
C GLY A 369 -11.13 -22.92 -27.78
N THR A 370 -10.71 -23.97 -27.07
CA THR A 370 -10.40 -23.92 -25.65
C THR A 370 -8.90 -24.02 -25.43
N PHE A 371 -8.37 -23.29 -24.46
CA PHE A 371 -6.96 -23.31 -24.08
C PHE A 371 -6.82 -23.80 -22.64
N THR A 372 -5.86 -24.67 -22.35
CA THR A 372 -5.65 -25.20 -20.98
C THR A 372 -4.36 -24.69 -20.39
N VAL A 373 -4.36 -24.37 -19.10
CA VAL A 373 -3.17 -23.96 -18.35
C VAL A 373 -3.13 -24.57 -16.97
N GLN A 374 -1.93 -24.96 -16.57
CA GLN A 374 -1.60 -25.45 -15.24
C GLN A 374 -0.22 -24.87 -14.94
N SER A 375 -0.21 -23.70 -14.32
CA SER A 375 0.98 -22.88 -14.12
C SER A 375 1.88 -23.46 -13.03
N PRO A 376 3.20 -23.58 -13.26
CA PRO A 376 4.11 -23.99 -12.20
C PRO A 376 4.18 -22.92 -11.09
N LEU A 377 4.50 -23.33 -9.85
CA LEU A 377 4.67 -22.44 -8.70
C LEU A 377 5.79 -21.39 -8.87
N SER A 378 6.64 -21.56 -9.89
CA SER A 378 7.63 -20.54 -10.27
C SER A 378 7.00 -19.30 -10.92
N VAL A 379 5.75 -19.37 -11.38
CA VAL A 379 5.03 -18.23 -11.95
C VAL A 379 4.66 -17.27 -10.82
N GLY A 380 5.25 -16.08 -10.83
CA GLY A 380 5.13 -15.02 -9.84
C GLY A 380 6.47 -14.57 -9.22
N MET A 381 7.55 -15.35 -9.37
CA MET A 381 8.87 -15.04 -8.78
C MET A 381 9.51 -13.75 -9.30
N PHE A 382 9.10 -13.28 -10.47
CA PHE A 382 9.51 -12.03 -11.14
C PHE A 382 8.35 -11.02 -11.20
N GLY A 383 7.29 -11.25 -10.43
CA GLY A 383 6.11 -10.39 -10.32
C GLY A 383 6.29 -9.15 -9.44
N GLY A 384 7.43 -8.98 -8.75
CA GLY A 384 7.63 -7.89 -7.78
C GLY A 384 6.73 -8.00 -6.54
N LYS A 385 6.80 -7.02 -5.62
CA LYS A 385 5.86 -6.94 -4.48
C LYS A 385 4.48 -6.48 -4.95
N TRP A 386 3.44 -6.77 -4.16
CA TRP A 386 2.12 -6.19 -4.35
C TRP A 386 2.17 -4.67 -4.12
N CYS A 387 2.79 -4.23 -3.01
CA CYS A 387 3.09 -2.83 -2.73
C CYS A 387 4.62 -2.56 -2.79
N SER A 388 5.06 -1.64 -3.65
CA SER A 388 6.45 -1.16 -3.65
C SER A 388 6.64 -0.12 -2.55
N TYR A 389 7.68 -0.25 -1.73
CA TYR A 389 8.05 0.68 -0.67
C TYR A 389 9.27 1.53 -1.06
N SER A 390 9.63 1.57 -2.35
CA SER A 390 10.89 2.14 -2.84
C SER A 390 12.14 1.44 -2.27
N ALA A 391 11.98 0.22 -1.75
CA ALA A 391 13.06 -0.64 -1.26
C ALA A 391 13.58 -1.48 -2.42
N THR A 392 14.15 -0.82 -3.42
CA THR A 392 14.50 -1.45 -4.69
C THR A 392 15.45 -2.65 -4.49
N PRO A 393 15.31 -3.72 -5.29
CA PRO A 393 14.46 -3.86 -6.48
C PRO A 393 13.11 -4.56 -6.21
N ASP A 394 12.04 -3.80 -5.95
CA ASP A 394 10.71 -4.31 -5.54
C ASP A 394 9.60 -4.23 -6.61
N LEU A 395 9.93 -3.73 -7.82
CA LEU A 395 9.03 -3.68 -8.98
C LEU A 395 9.12 -4.95 -9.84
N PRO A 396 8.10 -5.25 -10.69
CA PRO A 396 8.15 -6.41 -11.57
C PRO A 396 9.34 -6.38 -12.53
N PHE A 397 9.95 -7.54 -12.75
CA PHE A 397 11.00 -7.72 -13.75
C PHE A 397 10.40 -8.06 -15.13
N ASP A 398 11.24 -8.41 -16.10
CA ASP A 398 10.82 -8.81 -17.44
C ASP A 398 9.88 -10.01 -17.40
N GLN A 399 8.67 -9.82 -17.94
CA GLN A 399 7.61 -10.82 -17.84
C GLN A 399 7.84 -12.04 -18.74
N ARG A 400 8.84 -12.02 -19.64
CA ARG A 400 9.24 -13.23 -20.39
C ARG A 400 9.58 -14.41 -19.47
N PHE A 401 10.10 -14.13 -18.26
CA PHE A 401 10.39 -15.16 -17.26
C PHE A 401 9.12 -15.82 -16.70
N GLU A 402 8.00 -15.11 -16.71
CA GLU A 402 6.71 -15.58 -16.22
C GLU A 402 5.87 -16.25 -17.32
N ASP A 403 6.02 -15.76 -18.55
CA ASP A 403 5.17 -16.13 -19.68
C ASP A 403 5.34 -17.60 -20.11
N GLY A 404 6.46 -18.24 -19.76
CA GLY A 404 6.67 -19.68 -19.99
C GLY A 404 5.72 -20.59 -19.20
N GLY A 405 5.07 -20.08 -18.15
CA GLY A 405 4.08 -20.80 -17.34
C GLY A 405 2.64 -20.29 -17.49
N ALA A 406 2.35 -19.45 -18.49
CA ALA A 406 1.05 -18.82 -18.69
C ALA A 406 0.51 -19.04 -20.12
N LEU A 407 -0.80 -18.87 -20.31
CA LEU A 407 -1.37 -18.67 -21.64
C LEU A 407 -1.17 -17.22 -22.04
N VAL A 408 -0.53 -16.99 -23.18
CA VAL A 408 -0.28 -15.65 -23.69
C VAL A 408 -1.09 -15.40 -24.96
N PHE A 409 -1.74 -14.23 -25.00
CA PHE A 409 -2.48 -13.74 -26.15
C PHE A 409 -1.88 -12.39 -26.53
N ASP A 410 -1.25 -12.33 -27.69
CA ASP A 410 -0.62 -11.12 -28.19
C ASP A 410 -1.48 -10.45 -29.24
N SER A 411 -1.48 -9.12 -29.24
CA SER A 411 -2.05 -8.35 -30.35
C SER A 411 -1.09 -8.33 -31.55
N ASP A 412 -1.63 -7.97 -32.71
CA ASP A 412 -0.81 -7.38 -33.78
C ASP A 412 -0.16 -6.07 -33.29
N PRO A 413 0.94 -5.62 -33.92
CA PRO A 413 1.53 -4.33 -33.59
C PRO A 413 0.46 -3.23 -33.72
N LEU A 414 0.39 -2.37 -32.71
CA LEU A 414 -0.55 -1.25 -32.72
C LEU A 414 -0.26 -0.35 -33.92
N CYS A 415 -1.31 0.04 -34.65
CA CYS A 415 -1.18 0.92 -35.81
C CYS A 415 -1.00 2.40 -35.41
N GLU A 416 -1.43 2.75 -34.20
CA GLU A 416 -1.41 4.09 -33.64
C GLU A 416 -1.13 4.04 -32.14
N ASP A 417 -0.72 5.16 -31.57
CA ASP A 417 -0.54 5.29 -30.12
C ASP A 417 -1.90 5.13 -29.41
N MET A 418 -1.90 4.41 -28.30
CA MET A 418 -3.07 4.18 -27.47
C MET A 418 -2.76 4.54 -26.02
N GLN A 419 -3.55 5.42 -25.42
CA GLN A 419 -3.47 5.73 -23.99
C GLN A 419 -4.59 5.02 -23.24
N ILE A 420 -4.25 4.34 -22.16
CA ILE A 420 -5.24 3.87 -21.19
C ILE A 420 -5.16 4.70 -19.91
N LEU A 421 -6.32 5.05 -19.38
CA LEU A 421 -6.47 5.64 -18.05
C LEU A 421 -7.69 4.99 -17.40
N GLY A 422 -7.47 4.14 -16.40
CA GLY A 422 -8.52 3.34 -15.79
C GLY A 422 -8.07 1.90 -15.56
N ALA A 423 -8.95 1.07 -14.99
CA ALA A 423 -8.75 -0.36 -14.85
C ALA A 423 -9.09 -1.12 -16.14
N PRO A 424 -8.13 -1.85 -16.75
CA PRO A 424 -8.43 -2.91 -17.71
C PRO A 424 -9.25 -4.02 -17.07
N VAL A 425 -10.15 -4.62 -17.84
CA VAL A 425 -11.05 -5.67 -17.35
C VAL A 425 -10.95 -6.88 -18.26
N ALA A 426 -10.64 -8.04 -17.70
CA ALA A 426 -10.76 -9.31 -18.39
C ALA A 426 -12.08 -9.99 -18.00
N GLU A 427 -12.93 -10.29 -18.98
CA GLU A 427 -14.09 -11.16 -18.80
C GLU A 427 -13.72 -12.54 -19.36
N LEU A 428 -13.55 -13.53 -18.50
CA LEU A 428 -13.05 -14.85 -18.87
C LEU A 428 -14.10 -15.90 -18.57
N THR A 429 -14.36 -16.78 -19.53
CA THR A 429 -15.10 -18.02 -19.28
C THR A 429 -14.11 -19.14 -19.00
N LEU A 430 -14.11 -19.65 -17.77
CA LEU A 430 -13.14 -20.61 -17.25
C LEU A 430 -13.85 -21.82 -16.65
N SER A 431 -13.34 -23.03 -16.89
CA SER A 431 -13.62 -24.20 -16.06
C SER A 431 -12.33 -24.68 -15.38
N ALA A 432 -12.45 -25.28 -14.20
CA ALA A 432 -11.32 -25.84 -13.46
C ALA A 432 -11.54 -27.34 -13.22
N ASP A 433 -10.46 -28.12 -13.09
CA ASP A 433 -10.55 -29.55 -12.74
C ASP A 433 -10.53 -29.82 -11.22
N ARG A 434 -10.54 -28.74 -10.42
CA ARG A 434 -10.53 -28.77 -8.95
C ARG A 434 -11.59 -27.82 -8.39
N PRO A 435 -12.11 -28.10 -7.17
CA PRO A 435 -13.14 -27.29 -6.53
C PRO A 435 -12.64 -25.93 -6.02
N VAL A 436 -11.32 -25.76 -5.88
CA VAL A 436 -10.68 -24.49 -5.52
C VAL A 436 -9.60 -24.22 -6.54
N ALA A 437 -9.62 -23.03 -7.13
CA ALA A 437 -8.66 -22.60 -8.14
C ALA A 437 -8.60 -21.06 -8.15
N MET A 438 -7.43 -20.52 -8.49
CA MET A 438 -7.26 -19.10 -8.73
C MET A 438 -6.89 -18.83 -10.18
N VAL A 439 -7.09 -17.60 -10.62
CA VAL A 439 -6.58 -17.09 -11.89
C VAL A 439 -5.85 -15.78 -11.65
N ALA A 440 -4.69 -15.65 -12.28
CA ALA A 440 -3.95 -14.40 -12.36
C ALA A 440 -3.93 -13.93 -13.83
N VAL A 441 -4.25 -12.66 -14.02
CA VAL A 441 -4.32 -12.04 -15.35
C VAL A 441 -3.38 -10.85 -15.39
N ARG A 442 -2.50 -10.79 -16.38
CA ARG A 442 -1.52 -9.72 -16.54
C ARG A 442 -1.71 -9.04 -17.89
N LEU A 443 -1.75 -7.71 -17.88
CA LEU A 443 -1.63 -6.89 -19.08
C LEU A 443 -0.20 -6.34 -19.17
N SER A 444 0.46 -6.62 -20.29
CA SER A 444 1.83 -6.20 -20.54
C SER A 444 1.98 -5.49 -21.89
N ALA A 445 2.99 -4.62 -21.98
CA ALA A 445 3.46 -4.04 -23.22
C ALA A 445 4.67 -4.82 -23.73
N ILE A 446 4.64 -5.26 -24.99
CA ILE A 446 5.80 -5.81 -25.68
C ILE A 446 6.46 -4.69 -26.48
N SER A 447 7.72 -4.39 -26.16
CA SER A 447 8.52 -3.44 -26.94
C SER A 447 9.00 -4.04 -28.25
N GLU A 448 9.46 -3.21 -29.19
CA GLU A 448 9.96 -3.68 -30.49
C GLU A 448 11.19 -4.58 -30.38
N ASN A 449 11.97 -4.45 -29.28
CA ASN A 449 13.12 -5.31 -29.00
C ASN A 449 12.72 -6.66 -28.35
N GLY A 450 11.42 -6.86 -28.07
CA GLY A 450 10.86 -8.06 -27.46
C GLY A 450 10.84 -8.08 -25.93
N GLY A 451 11.26 -7.02 -25.24
CA GLY A 451 11.10 -6.87 -23.80
C GLY A 451 9.62 -6.79 -23.41
N VAL A 452 9.24 -7.41 -22.29
CA VAL A 452 7.84 -7.47 -21.84
C VAL A 452 7.71 -6.80 -20.48
N THR A 453 7.12 -5.60 -20.48
CA THR A 453 6.89 -4.80 -19.27
C THR A 453 5.47 -5.01 -18.77
N ARG A 454 5.30 -5.45 -17.51
CA ARG A 454 3.98 -5.55 -16.89
C ARG A 454 3.41 -4.14 -16.68
N ILE A 455 2.21 -3.90 -17.19
CA ILE A 455 1.50 -2.62 -17.02
C ILE A 455 0.56 -2.69 -15.82
N THR A 456 -0.22 -3.76 -15.74
CA THR A 456 -1.14 -4.01 -14.62
C THR A 456 -1.47 -5.50 -14.54
N TYR A 457 -2.13 -5.92 -13.47
CA TYR A 457 -2.57 -7.28 -13.25
C TYR A 457 -3.82 -7.31 -12.37
N GLY A 458 -4.51 -8.45 -12.39
CA GLY A 458 -5.66 -8.76 -11.54
C GLY A 458 -5.58 -10.22 -11.07
N LEU A 459 -6.06 -10.46 -9.86
CA LEU A 459 -6.19 -11.80 -9.28
C LEU A 459 -7.66 -12.10 -9.00
N LEU A 460 -8.04 -13.37 -9.09
CA LEU A 460 -9.33 -13.84 -8.62
C LEU A 460 -9.21 -15.28 -8.12
N ASN A 461 -9.63 -15.50 -6.88
CA ASN A 461 -9.98 -16.83 -6.39
C ASN A 461 -11.37 -17.18 -6.94
N LEU A 462 -11.46 -18.21 -7.79
CA LEU A 462 -12.68 -18.52 -8.54
C LEU A 462 -13.84 -18.98 -7.64
N THR A 463 -13.56 -19.37 -6.39
CA THR A 463 -14.61 -19.64 -5.40
C THR A 463 -15.35 -18.36 -4.99
N HIS A 464 -14.69 -17.19 -5.10
CA HIS A 464 -15.25 -15.87 -4.81
C HIS A 464 -15.92 -15.21 -6.02
N ARG A 465 -16.12 -15.93 -7.13
CA ARG A 465 -16.74 -15.42 -8.38
C ARG A 465 -18.04 -14.62 -8.19
N ASN A 466 -18.81 -14.94 -7.15
CA ASN A 466 -20.10 -14.32 -6.85
C ASN A 466 -20.09 -13.45 -5.59
N SER A 467 -19.20 -13.74 -4.62
CA SER A 467 -19.16 -13.06 -3.32
C SER A 467 -17.83 -13.28 -2.62
N HIS A 468 -17.30 -12.22 -2.01
CA HIS A 468 -16.17 -12.32 -1.10
C HIS A 468 -16.56 -12.73 0.33
N GLU A 469 -17.82 -12.59 0.70
CA GLU A 469 -18.36 -12.92 2.02
C GLU A 469 -18.84 -14.37 2.10
N HIS A 470 -19.31 -14.92 0.98
CA HIS A 470 -19.86 -16.28 0.88
C HIS A 470 -19.27 -17.00 -0.34
N PRO A 471 -17.97 -17.36 -0.31
CA PRO A 471 -17.38 -18.10 -1.41
C PRO A 471 -17.98 -19.51 -1.52
N GLU A 472 -18.04 -20.01 -2.75
CA GLU A 472 -18.61 -21.32 -3.08
C GLU A 472 -17.59 -22.14 -3.87
N PRO A 473 -17.38 -23.43 -3.52
CA PRO A 473 -16.56 -24.32 -4.33
C PRO A 473 -17.02 -24.36 -5.79
N LEU A 474 -16.07 -24.59 -6.69
CA LEU A 474 -16.34 -24.86 -8.10
C LEU A 474 -16.84 -26.29 -8.26
N GLU A 475 -17.71 -26.50 -9.24
CA GLU A 475 -17.98 -27.83 -9.77
C GLU A 475 -16.93 -28.14 -10.86
N PRO A 476 -16.08 -29.17 -10.69
CA PRO A 476 -15.03 -29.46 -11.66
C PRO A 476 -15.59 -29.70 -13.08
N GLY A 477 -14.99 -29.02 -14.06
CA GLY A 477 -15.39 -29.07 -15.47
C GLY A 477 -16.55 -28.15 -15.86
N THR A 478 -17.24 -27.53 -14.90
CA THR A 478 -18.30 -26.56 -15.19
C THR A 478 -17.68 -25.20 -15.58
N PRO A 479 -18.09 -24.59 -16.72
CA PRO A 479 -17.62 -23.27 -17.10
C PRO A 479 -18.34 -22.17 -16.33
N TYR A 480 -17.57 -21.20 -15.84
CA TYR A 480 -18.04 -19.98 -15.18
C TYR A 480 -17.49 -18.76 -15.91
N THR A 481 -18.34 -17.76 -16.16
CA THR A 481 -17.90 -16.45 -16.65
C THR A 481 -17.60 -15.55 -15.46
N VAL A 482 -16.36 -15.07 -15.39
CA VAL A 482 -15.88 -14.20 -14.31
C VAL A 482 -15.34 -12.90 -14.87
N ARG A 483 -15.51 -11.82 -14.11
CA ARG A 483 -15.02 -10.49 -14.44
C ARG A 483 -13.88 -10.13 -13.51
N ILE A 484 -12.70 -9.89 -14.06
CA ILE A 484 -11.47 -9.60 -13.33
C ILE A 484 -11.03 -8.19 -13.71
N ALA A 485 -11.29 -7.24 -12.82
CA ALA A 485 -10.70 -5.90 -12.92
C ALA A 485 -9.24 -5.99 -12.51
N MET A 486 -8.34 -5.47 -13.35
CA MET A 486 -6.94 -5.28 -13.01
C MET A 486 -6.77 -3.95 -12.27
N ASN A 487 -5.60 -3.74 -11.67
CA ASN A 487 -5.29 -2.45 -11.05
C ASN A 487 -5.38 -1.29 -12.07
N GLU A 488 -5.83 -0.14 -11.58
CA GLU A 488 -5.90 1.12 -12.31
C GLU A 488 -4.54 1.47 -12.90
N ALA A 489 -4.51 1.94 -14.15
CA ALA A 489 -3.27 2.26 -14.82
C ALA A 489 -3.40 3.52 -15.70
N GLY A 490 -2.35 4.34 -15.69
CA GLY A 490 -2.09 5.38 -16.68
C GLY A 490 -0.89 5.01 -17.55
N GLN A 491 -1.13 4.54 -18.78
CA GLN A 491 -0.07 4.06 -19.67
C GLN A 491 -0.32 4.42 -21.13
N THR A 492 0.73 4.92 -21.80
CA THR A 492 0.81 5.05 -23.25
C THR A 492 1.46 3.80 -23.85
N PHE A 493 0.78 3.18 -24.81
CA PHE A 493 1.34 2.19 -25.72
C PHE A 493 1.61 2.89 -27.06
N ARG A 494 2.82 2.74 -27.59
CA ARG A 494 3.21 3.37 -28.87
C ARG A 494 2.85 2.48 -30.05
N ALA A 495 2.60 3.12 -31.20
CA ALA A 495 2.53 2.41 -32.47
C ALA A 495 3.77 1.50 -32.65
N GLY A 496 3.56 0.28 -33.14
CA GLY A 496 4.60 -0.76 -33.24
C GLY A 496 4.72 -1.67 -32.02
N GLN A 497 4.34 -1.22 -30.81
CA GLN A 497 4.26 -2.11 -29.64
C GLN A 497 3.09 -3.09 -29.76
N ARG A 498 3.12 -4.17 -28.99
CA ARG A 498 2.02 -5.12 -28.86
C ARG A 498 1.48 -5.12 -27.44
N LEU A 499 0.20 -5.47 -27.32
CA LEU A 499 -0.43 -5.81 -26.06
C LEU A 499 -0.27 -7.30 -25.82
N ARG A 500 0.01 -7.69 -24.58
CA ARG A 500 -0.03 -9.09 -24.13
C ARG A 500 -1.01 -9.24 -22.98
N LEU A 501 -1.97 -10.14 -23.14
CA LEU A 501 -2.76 -10.69 -22.05
C LEU A 501 -2.16 -12.04 -21.66
N ALA A 502 -1.70 -12.18 -20.42
CA ALA A 502 -1.24 -13.46 -19.89
C ALA A 502 -2.20 -13.97 -18.81
N VAL A 503 -2.55 -15.26 -18.87
CA VAL A 503 -3.46 -15.95 -17.93
C VAL A 503 -2.73 -17.12 -17.29
N SER A 504 -2.60 -17.14 -15.97
CA SER A 504 -1.98 -18.22 -15.19
C SER A 504 -2.92 -18.75 -14.09
N SER A 505 -2.72 -20.00 -13.67
CA SER A 505 -3.48 -20.64 -12.58
C SER A 505 -2.81 -20.53 -11.20
N SER A 506 -1.66 -19.87 -11.14
CA SER A 506 -0.91 -19.53 -9.92
C SER A 506 -0.17 -18.20 -10.12
N TYR A 507 0.16 -17.54 -9.01
CA TYR A 507 1.02 -16.35 -9.01
C TYR A 507 1.82 -16.22 -7.71
N TRP A 508 2.60 -17.26 -7.40
CA TRP A 508 3.43 -17.34 -6.19
C TRP A 508 4.82 -16.70 -6.44
N PRO A 509 5.35 -15.89 -5.52
CA PRO A 509 4.86 -15.70 -4.16
C PRO A 509 3.87 -14.56 -3.96
N LEU A 510 3.49 -13.77 -4.98
CA LEU A 510 2.60 -12.61 -4.79
C LEU A 510 1.28 -12.96 -4.06
N ALA A 511 0.67 -14.10 -4.40
CA ALA A 511 -0.49 -14.65 -3.70
C ALA A 511 -0.28 -16.11 -3.34
N TRP A 512 -0.87 -16.53 -2.21
CA TRP A 512 -0.91 -17.93 -1.81
C TRP A 512 -1.62 -18.78 -2.88
N PRO A 513 -1.03 -19.91 -3.30
CA PRO A 513 -1.67 -20.78 -4.27
C PRO A 513 -2.88 -21.50 -3.66
N ALA A 514 -3.76 -21.99 -4.53
CA ALA A 514 -4.84 -22.92 -4.17
C ALA A 514 -4.29 -24.18 -3.46
N PRO A 515 -5.14 -25.00 -2.79
CA PRO A 515 -4.67 -26.18 -2.05
C PRO A 515 -4.03 -27.25 -2.93
N GLU A 516 -4.38 -27.30 -4.21
CA GLU A 516 -3.93 -28.27 -5.20
C GLU A 516 -3.57 -27.60 -6.52
N ASP A 517 -2.77 -28.27 -7.33
CA ASP A 517 -2.37 -27.83 -8.67
C ASP A 517 -3.55 -27.93 -9.66
N ALA A 518 -4.36 -26.87 -9.71
CA ALA A 518 -5.56 -26.79 -10.52
C ALA A 518 -5.23 -26.44 -11.99
N ARG A 519 -5.83 -27.18 -12.91
CA ARG A 519 -5.83 -26.88 -14.34
C ARG A 519 -7.05 -26.05 -14.70
N LEU A 520 -6.82 -24.91 -15.36
CA LEU A 520 -7.86 -24.09 -15.93
C LEU A 520 -8.03 -24.39 -17.42
N THR A 521 -9.28 -24.37 -17.89
CA THR A 521 -9.66 -24.38 -19.30
C THR A 521 -10.36 -23.07 -19.63
N LEU A 522 -9.75 -22.26 -20.49
CA LEU A 522 -10.27 -21.00 -20.99
C LEU A 522 -11.07 -21.22 -22.28
N HIS A 523 -12.30 -20.70 -22.32
CA HIS A 523 -13.19 -20.74 -23.47
C HIS A 523 -13.10 -19.41 -24.23
N ALA A 524 -12.39 -19.40 -25.35
CA ALA A 524 -11.93 -18.15 -26.00
C ALA A 524 -13.08 -17.34 -26.62
N ALA A 525 -14.04 -18.00 -27.28
CA ALA A 525 -15.17 -17.32 -27.93
C ALA A 525 -16.11 -16.56 -26.98
N SER A 526 -16.05 -16.83 -25.68
CA SER A 526 -16.80 -16.12 -24.64
C SER A 526 -15.89 -15.43 -23.63
N SER A 527 -14.68 -15.07 -24.05
CA SER A 527 -13.71 -14.34 -23.24
C SER A 527 -13.23 -13.08 -23.97
N SER A 528 -12.97 -12.02 -23.23
CA SER A 528 -12.54 -10.73 -23.78
C SER A 528 -11.71 -9.91 -22.78
N LEU A 529 -11.00 -8.93 -23.32
CA LEU A 529 -10.27 -7.90 -22.59
C LEU A 529 -10.83 -6.53 -23.00
N THR A 530 -11.32 -5.74 -22.04
CA THR A 530 -11.75 -4.36 -22.27
C THR A 530 -10.72 -3.39 -21.70
N LEU A 531 -10.29 -2.44 -22.53
CA LEU A 531 -9.34 -1.39 -22.15
C LEU A 531 -10.05 -0.03 -22.03
N PRO A 532 -9.74 0.77 -20.99
CA PRO A 532 -10.26 2.13 -20.81
C PRO A 532 -9.42 3.13 -21.58
N VAL A 533 -9.70 3.27 -22.88
CA VAL A 533 -8.91 4.10 -23.80
C VAL A 533 -9.29 5.57 -23.63
N ARG A 534 -8.28 6.38 -23.29
CA ARG A 534 -8.42 7.82 -23.09
C ARG A 534 -8.07 8.56 -24.39
N PRO A 535 -8.96 9.39 -24.95
CA PRO A 535 -8.59 10.33 -26.00
C PRO A 535 -7.75 11.48 -25.43
N PRO A 536 -6.74 11.99 -26.17
CA PRO A 536 -5.89 13.08 -25.69
C PRO A 536 -6.69 14.37 -25.44
N GLU A 537 -6.30 15.15 -24.42
CA GLU A 537 -6.80 16.50 -24.17
C GLU A 537 -5.61 17.46 -23.99
N PRO A 538 -4.99 17.94 -25.08
CA PRO A 538 -3.73 18.69 -24.98
C PRO A 538 -3.84 20.00 -24.18
N ASN A 539 -5.00 20.66 -24.15
CA ASN A 539 -5.16 21.94 -23.48
C ASN A 539 -5.28 21.75 -21.97
N MET A 540 -6.09 20.79 -21.54
CA MET A 540 -6.26 20.41 -20.13
C MET A 540 -4.97 19.78 -19.59
N ASP A 541 -4.38 18.86 -20.35
CA ASP A 541 -3.18 18.13 -19.94
C ASP A 541 -1.99 19.10 -19.79
N ALA A 542 -1.81 20.03 -20.74
CA ALA A 542 -0.75 21.04 -20.67
C ALA A 542 -0.96 22.09 -19.56
N ALA A 543 -2.19 22.26 -19.07
CA ALA A 543 -2.49 23.19 -17.98
C ALA A 543 -2.07 22.64 -16.60
N ILE A 544 -1.85 21.32 -16.48
CA ILE A 544 -1.45 20.69 -15.22
C ILE A 544 0.05 20.89 -15.02
N VAL A 545 0.39 21.81 -14.13
CA VAL A 545 1.76 22.12 -13.77
C VAL A 545 1.91 22.12 -12.27
N PHE A 546 2.85 21.33 -11.77
CA PHE A 546 3.23 21.34 -10.37
C PHE A 546 4.50 22.16 -10.17
N GLN A 547 4.59 22.83 -9.02
CA GLN A 547 5.84 23.42 -8.58
C GLN A 547 6.89 22.32 -8.32
N PRO A 548 8.19 22.64 -8.33
CA PRO A 548 9.22 21.72 -7.87
C PRO A 548 8.94 21.22 -6.44
N ALA A 549 9.29 19.96 -6.17
CA ALA A 549 9.16 19.38 -4.84
C ALA A 549 9.94 20.20 -3.80
N GLU A 550 9.29 20.52 -2.68
CA GLU A 550 9.91 21.19 -1.53
C GLU A 550 9.77 20.35 -0.26
N SER A 551 10.63 20.62 0.71
CA SER A 551 10.58 20.06 2.06
C SER A 551 11.20 21.02 3.08
N ALA A 552 10.92 20.83 4.36
CA ALA A 552 11.73 21.39 5.44
C ALA A 552 13.04 20.60 5.61
N LEU A 553 13.96 21.15 6.41
CA LEU A 553 15.23 20.50 6.73
C LEU A 553 14.99 19.14 7.42
N PRO A 554 15.49 18.03 6.87
CA PRO A 554 15.41 16.74 7.53
C PRO A 554 16.17 16.75 8.86
N ALA A 555 15.65 16.00 9.84
CA ALA A 555 16.33 15.76 11.11
C ALA A 555 17.71 15.15 10.85
N ALA A 556 18.72 15.68 11.53
CA ALA A 556 20.09 15.25 11.34
C ALA A 556 20.30 13.85 11.92
N GLN A 557 20.92 12.98 11.13
CA GLN A 557 21.26 11.63 11.52
C GLN A 557 22.62 11.22 10.95
N GLU A 558 23.33 10.37 11.67
CA GLU A 558 24.58 9.77 11.25
C GLU A 558 24.39 8.27 10.98
N THR A 559 24.89 7.80 9.84
CA THR A 559 24.95 6.38 9.53
C THR A 559 26.10 5.73 10.31
N VAL A 560 25.77 4.97 11.35
CA VAL A 560 26.73 4.18 12.16
C VAL A 560 27.10 2.88 11.45
N ARG A 561 26.11 2.22 10.84
CA ARG A 561 26.29 1.04 9.98
C ARG A 561 25.48 1.26 8.70
N PRO A 562 26.08 1.08 7.51
CA PRO A 562 25.38 1.30 6.26
C PRO A 562 24.26 0.25 6.04
N PRO A 563 23.20 0.62 5.31
CA PRO A 563 22.15 -0.30 4.93
C PRO A 563 22.64 -1.33 3.89
N ARG A 564 21.94 -2.46 3.81
CA ARG A 564 22.13 -3.52 2.83
C ARG A 564 20.77 -4.05 2.39
N MET A 565 20.47 -3.89 1.11
CA MET A 565 19.28 -4.45 0.47
C MET A 565 19.68 -5.52 -0.54
N ARG A 566 18.94 -6.63 -0.58
CA ARG A 566 19.17 -7.72 -1.53
C ARG A 566 17.87 -8.42 -1.86
N TRP A 567 17.63 -8.67 -3.14
CA TRP A 567 16.57 -9.53 -3.62
C TRP A 567 17.17 -10.58 -4.54
N ASN A 568 17.04 -11.85 -4.19
CA ASN A 568 17.53 -12.97 -4.99
C ASN A 568 16.41 -13.93 -5.36
N VAL A 569 16.51 -14.47 -6.57
CA VAL A 569 15.76 -15.63 -7.02
C VAL A 569 16.76 -16.78 -7.19
N ASN A 570 16.64 -17.82 -6.37
CA ASN A 570 17.55 -18.97 -6.37
C ASN A 570 16.81 -20.24 -6.80
N HIS A 571 17.45 -21.03 -7.66
CA HIS A 571 17.00 -22.35 -8.11
C HIS A 571 18.10 -23.38 -7.83
N ASP A 572 17.87 -24.31 -6.92
CA ASP A 572 18.76 -25.45 -6.70
C ASP A 572 18.26 -26.65 -7.52
N PHE A 573 18.91 -26.93 -8.63
CA PHE A 573 18.55 -28.05 -9.52
C PHE A 573 18.84 -29.44 -8.91
N GLY A 574 19.66 -29.53 -7.87
CA GLY A 574 19.95 -30.79 -7.18
C GLY A 574 18.83 -31.21 -6.24
N SER A 575 18.34 -30.26 -5.43
CA SER A 575 17.22 -30.47 -4.48
C SER A 575 15.84 -30.17 -5.07
N LEU A 576 15.79 -29.46 -6.20
CA LEU A 576 14.60 -28.84 -6.79
C LEU A 576 13.98 -27.74 -5.91
N GLU A 577 14.70 -27.22 -4.91
CA GLU A 577 14.25 -26.10 -4.09
C GLU A 577 14.36 -24.78 -4.87
N ASN A 578 13.34 -23.95 -4.75
CA ASN A 578 13.28 -22.60 -5.30
C ASN A 578 13.04 -21.63 -4.15
N VAL A 579 13.79 -20.53 -4.12
CA VAL A 579 13.71 -19.54 -3.05
C VAL A 579 13.73 -18.13 -3.62
N VAL A 580 12.70 -17.34 -3.30
CA VAL A 580 12.77 -15.88 -3.37
C VAL A 580 13.24 -15.39 -2.01
N GLU A 581 14.41 -14.76 -1.96
CA GLU A 581 15.01 -14.20 -0.75
C GLU A 581 15.00 -12.67 -0.84
N VAL A 582 14.41 -12.01 0.16
CA VAL A 582 14.42 -10.56 0.33
C VAL A 582 15.13 -10.23 1.63
N ILE A 583 16.15 -9.39 1.57
CA ILE A 583 16.86 -8.86 2.74
C ILE A 583 16.78 -7.35 2.70
N GLU A 584 16.21 -6.77 3.75
CA GLU A 584 16.15 -5.34 4.00
C GLU A 584 16.81 -5.05 5.33
N ASP A 585 18.09 -4.65 5.30
CA ASP A 585 18.81 -4.19 6.48
C ASP A 585 19.02 -2.69 6.35
N ASN A 586 18.36 -1.88 7.18
CA ASN A 586 18.47 -0.43 7.15
C ASN A 586 19.74 0.08 7.86
N GLY A 587 20.58 -0.83 8.36
CA GLY A 587 21.83 -0.50 9.01
C GLY A 587 21.62 -0.09 10.46
N VAL A 588 22.38 0.90 10.92
CA VAL A 588 22.19 1.56 12.21
C VAL A 588 22.36 3.05 11.97
N VAL A 589 21.38 3.83 12.39
CA VAL A 589 21.41 5.29 12.34
C VAL A 589 21.42 5.86 13.75
N ARG A 590 22.13 6.97 13.96
CA ARG A 590 22.13 7.75 15.20
C ARG A 590 21.47 9.09 14.94
N PHE A 591 20.41 9.40 15.67
CA PHE A 591 19.74 10.69 15.64
C PHE A 591 20.56 11.71 16.43
N GLU A 592 20.94 12.83 15.81
CA GLU A 592 21.86 13.80 16.43
C GLU A 592 21.21 14.58 17.59
N ASP A 593 19.90 14.81 17.52
CA ASP A 593 19.15 15.58 18.51
C ASP A 593 18.93 14.84 19.83
N THR A 594 18.77 13.51 19.77
CA THR A 594 18.49 12.66 20.92
C THR A 594 19.67 11.77 21.31
N GLY A 595 20.65 11.57 20.43
CA GLY A 595 21.72 10.59 20.61
C GLY A 595 21.26 9.13 20.50
N LEU A 596 19.97 8.88 20.19
CA LEU A 596 19.41 7.55 20.04
C LEU A 596 19.96 6.87 18.79
N CYS A 597 20.46 5.65 18.92
CA CYS A 597 20.78 4.77 17.82
C CYS A 597 19.62 3.79 17.58
N MET A 598 19.22 3.65 16.33
CA MET A 598 18.21 2.69 15.88
C MET A 598 18.79 1.80 14.79
N GLY A 599 18.63 0.49 14.95
CA GLY A 599 18.94 -0.51 13.94
C GLY A 599 17.71 -1.33 13.59
N TYR A 600 17.58 -1.67 12.31
CA TYR A 600 16.50 -2.50 11.80
C TYR A 600 17.01 -3.43 10.70
N GLY A 601 16.63 -4.70 10.79
CA GLY A 601 16.79 -5.67 9.71
C GLY A 601 15.57 -6.56 9.59
N GLN A 602 15.20 -6.87 8.35
CA GLN A 602 14.18 -7.84 7.98
C GLN A 602 14.76 -8.78 6.91
N SER A 603 14.38 -10.05 7.01
CA SER A 603 14.66 -11.04 5.99
C SER A 603 13.42 -11.88 5.74
N GLU A 604 13.16 -12.16 4.47
CA GLU A 604 12.00 -12.92 4.01
C GLU A 604 12.48 -14.01 3.06
N TRP A 605 11.91 -15.20 3.20
CA TRP A 605 12.17 -16.33 2.33
C TRP A 605 10.86 -17.00 1.93
N TYR A 606 10.62 -17.05 0.62
CA TYR A 606 9.46 -17.70 0.03
C TYR A 606 9.93 -18.91 -0.75
N ARG A 607 9.52 -20.11 -0.33
CA ARG A 607 10.08 -21.36 -0.86
C ARG A 607 9.02 -22.30 -1.39
N PHE A 608 9.44 -23.15 -2.31
CA PHE A 608 8.74 -24.35 -2.74
C PHE A 608 9.74 -25.34 -3.35
N THR A 609 9.40 -26.62 -3.37
CA THR A 609 10.20 -27.69 -3.99
C THR A 609 9.47 -28.27 -5.19
N ALA A 610 10.17 -28.35 -6.32
CA ALA A 610 9.62 -28.80 -7.61
C ALA A 610 8.32 -28.05 -7.96
N ASN A 611 7.20 -28.75 -8.11
CA ASN A 611 5.88 -28.17 -8.26
C ASN A 611 4.90 -28.72 -7.21
N ASP A 612 5.40 -29.01 -6.01
CA ASP A 612 4.61 -29.56 -4.92
C ASP A 612 4.02 -28.45 -4.04
N TYR A 613 2.70 -28.27 -4.14
CA TYR A 613 1.96 -27.23 -3.43
C TYR A 613 1.99 -27.40 -1.89
N GLY A 614 2.26 -28.61 -1.38
CA GLY A 614 2.42 -28.87 0.04
C GLY A 614 3.77 -28.42 0.61
N THR A 615 4.69 -27.95 -0.24
CA THR A 615 6.04 -27.49 0.17
C THR A 615 6.16 -25.97 0.23
N VAL A 616 5.07 -25.25 -0.08
CA VAL A 616 5.07 -23.80 -0.10
C VAL A 616 5.24 -23.25 1.32
N THR A 617 6.19 -22.33 1.49
CA THR A 617 6.47 -21.71 2.79
C THR A 617 6.73 -20.21 2.64
N ALA A 618 6.31 -19.45 3.64
CA ALA A 618 6.69 -18.06 3.84
C ALA A 618 7.35 -17.93 5.21
N GLU A 619 8.60 -17.50 5.22
CA GLU A 619 9.39 -17.31 6.43
C GLU A 619 9.86 -15.86 6.52
N THR A 620 9.76 -15.27 7.70
CA THR A 620 10.23 -13.92 7.98
C THR A 620 11.02 -13.89 9.28
N ALA A 621 12.03 -13.02 9.33
CA ALA A 621 12.76 -12.71 10.55
C ALA A 621 12.96 -11.19 10.64
N THR A 622 12.75 -10.61 11.82
CA THR A 622 13.07 -9.19 12.08
C THR A 622 13.99 -9.05 13.27
N ASP A 623 14.84 -8.03 13.19
CA ASP A 623 15.83 -7.64 14.19
C ASP A 623 15.73 -6.14 14.43
N TRP A 624 15.44 -5.75 15.66
CA TRP A 624 15.43 -4.36 16.07
C TRP A 624 16.46 -4.09 17.16
N LEU A 625 17.08 -2.92 17.11
CA LEU A 625 18.01 -2.40 18.10
C LEU A 625 17.66 -0.95 18.43
N LEU A 626 17.53 -0.64 19.71
CA LEU A 626 17.51 0.72 20.25
C LEU A 626 18.63 0.84 21.29
N GLU A 627 19.49 1.84 21.16
CA GLU A 627 20.55 2.09 22.15
C GLU A 627 20.85 3.59 22.33
N ARG A 628 21.04 4.01 23.58
CA ARG A 628 21.51 5.35 23.96
C ARG A 628 22.26 5.26 25.29
N ASP A 629 23.49 5.77 25.32
CA ASP A 629 24.37 5.71 26.48
C ASP A 629 24.51 4.30 27.08
N SER A 630 23.86 4.04 28.23
CA SER A 630 23.85 2.74 28.92
C SER A 630 22.56 1.95 28.71
N TRP A 631 21.55 2.54 28.06
CA TRP A 631 20.30 1.86 27.74
C TRP A 631 20.41 1.16 26.39
N ARG A 632 20.09 -0.14 26.37
CA ARG A 632 20.10 -0.94 25.16
C ARG A 632 18.99 -1.99 25.19
N VAL A 633 18.17 -1.97 24.15
CA VAL A 633 17.13 -2.96 23.92
C VAL A 633 17.28 -3.57 22.54
N ARG A 634 17.11 -4.89 22.46
CA ARG A 634 17.01 -5.62 21.19
C ARG A 634 15.76 -6.48 21.21
N THR A 635 15.07 -6.58 20.09
CA THR A 635 14.03 -7.59 19.89
C THR A 635 14.27 -8.36 18.60
N GLN A 636 13.88 -9.62 18.62
CA GLN A 636 13.91 -10.49 17.45
C GLN A 636 12.57 -11.17 17.31
N THR A 637 12.05 -11.20 16.08
CA THR A 637 10.88 -12.00 15.75
C THR A 637 11.22 -12.97 14.63
N HIS A 638 10.60 -14.14 14.65
CA HIS A 638 10.65 -15.12 13.57
C HIS A 638 9.24 -15.63 13.31
N THR A 639 8.84 -15.74 12.05
CA THR A 639 7.54 -16.31 11.66
C THR A 639 7.76 -17.27 10.50
N LEU A 640 7.17 -18.46 10.58
CA LEU A 640 7.16 -19.46 9.54
C LEU A 640 5.73 -19.96 9.30
N VAL A 641 5.22 -19.67 8.12
CA VAL A 641 3.97 -20.22 7.61
C VAL A 641 4.28 -21.39 6.69
N THR A 642 3.70 -22.54 7.01
CA THR A 642 3.74 -23.77 6.20
C THR A 642 2.31 -24.18 5.86
N VAL A 643 2.15 -25.02 4.83
CA VAL A 643 0.83 -25.32 4.29
C VAL A 643 0.64 -26.81 4.03
N THR A 644 -0.61 -27.23 4.10
CA THR A 644 -1.12 -28.51 3.57
C THR A 644 -2.36 -28.22 2.72
N SER A 645 -2.94 -29.23 2.09
CA SER A 645 -4.21 -29.08 1.37
C SER A 645 -5.39 -28.67 2.26
N GLU A 646 -5.28 -28.82 3.60
CA GLU A 646 -6.39 -28.58 4.53
C GLU A 646 -6.14 -27.43 5.51
N GLU A 647 -4.88 -27.13 5.84
CA GLU A 647 -4.54 -26.14 6.86
C GLU A 647 -3.25 -25.37 6.54
N PHE A 648 -3.23 -24.11 6.96
CA PHE A 648 -2.02 -23.35 7.24
C PHE A 648 -1.55 -23.65 8.66
N ARG A 649 -0.23 -23.74 8.85
CA ARG A 649 0.40 -23.81 10.17
C ARG A 649 1.36 -22.65 10.33
N ILE A 650 1.14 -21.86 11.37
CA ILE A 650 1.91 -20.66 11.71
C ILE A 650 2.75 -20.98 12.95
N ARG A 651 4.06 -20.89 12.82
CA ARG A 651 4.99 -20.92 13.96
C ARG A 651 5.65 -19.57 14.06
N ALA A 652 5.67 -18.99 15.26
CA ALA A 652 6.30 -17.70 15.47
C ALA A 652 7.03 -17.66 16.81
N GLU A 653 8.05 -16.82 16.89
CA GLU A 653 8.87 -16.59 18.08
C GLU A 653 9.11 -15.09 18.25
N LEU A 654 9.10 -14.62 19.51
CA LEU A 654 9.49 -13.28 19.92
C LEU A 654 10.43 -13.40 21.11
N ASP A 655 11.63 -12.87 20.97
CA ASP A 655 12.60 -12.74 22.03
C ASP A 655 12.97 -11.27 22.24
N ALA A 656 13.17 -10.87 23.49
CA ALA A 656 13.56 -9.51 23.84
C ALA A 656 14.70 -9.49 24.86
N TRP A 657 15.64 -8.56 24.68
CA TRP A 657 16.83 -8.41 25.51
C TRP A 657 16.97 -6.98 26.02
N GLU A 658 17.31 -6.86 27.29
CA GLU A 658 17.89 -5.66 27.89
C GLU A 658 19.39 -5.94 28.08
N ASP A 659 20.24 -5.16 27.42
CA ASP A 659 21.67 -5.43 27.27
C ASP A 659 21.98 -6.84 26.74
N LYS A 660 22.48 -7.71 27.63
CA LYS A 660 22.87 -9.11 27.35
C LYS A 660 21.88 -10.11 27.95
N THR A 661 20.90 -9.64 28.71
CA THR A 661 19.96 -10.49 29.43
C THR A 661 18.69 -10.62 28.60
N ARG A 662 18.31 -11.84 28.27
CA ARG A 662 17.00 -12.09 27.67
C ARG A 662 15.93 -11.92 28.74
N VAL A 663 15.09 -10.90 28.59
CA VAL A 663 14.05 -10.54 29.56
C VAL A 663 12.67 -11.09 29.19
N PHE A 664 12.47 -11.45 27.91
CA PHE A 664 11.22 -12.02 27.42
C PHE A 664 11.47 -13.04 26.31
N SER A 665 10.62 -14.06 26.24
CA SER A 665 10.60 -15.06 25.18
C SER A 665 9.19 -15.66 25.08
N ARG A 666 8.63 -15.74 23.88
CA ARG A 666 7.32 -16.33 23.62
C ARG A 666 7.30 -17.00 22.26
N SER A 667 6.61 -18.13 22.17
CA SER A 667 6.43 -18.87 20.93
C SER A 667 4.95 -19.19 20.68
N TRP A 668 4.57 -19.27 19.41
CA TRP A 668 3.24 -19.64 18.93
C TRP A 668 3.37 -20.82 17.97
N ASP A 669 2.40 -21.73 18.01
CA ASP A 669 2.23 -22.82 17.04
C ASP A 669 0.73 -23.01 16.83
N THR A 670 0.19 -22.35 15.81
CA THR A 670 -1.23 -22.32 15.52
C THR A 670 -1.53 -22.96 14.18
N ARG A 671 -2.77 -23.43 14.04
CA ARG A 671 -3.30 -24.00 12.81
C ARG A 671 -4.57 -23.28 12.41
N VAL A 672 -4.71 -23.06 11.12
CA VAL A 672 -5.85 -22.40 10.51
C VAL A 672 -6.30 -23.24 9.33
N ARG A 673 -7.55 -23.72 9.39
CA ARG A 673 -8.13 -24.49 8.29
C ARG A 673 -8.27 -23.60 7.05
N ARG A 674 -7.97 -24.15 5.88
CA ARG A 674 -8.23 -23.50 4.58
C ARG A 674 -9.73 -23.56 4.29
N ASP A 675 -10.31 -22.43 3.91
CA ASP A 675 -11.73 -22.32 3.60
C ASP A 675 -11.92 -21.60 2.26
N CYS A 676 -12.16 -22.38 1.20
CA CYS A 676 -12.23 -21.91 -0.18
C CYS A 676 -11.01 -21.12 -0.68
N LEU A 677 -9.88 -21.20 0.05
CA LEU A 677 -8.60 -20.60 -0.25
C LEU A 677 -7.55 -21.68 -0.49
#